data_AF-V4T1L1-F1
#
_entry.id   AF-V4T1L1-F1
#
_cell.length_a   1.000
_cell.length_b   1.000
_cell.length_c   1.000
_cell.angle_alpha   90.00
_cell.angle_beta   90.00
_cell.angle_gamma   90.00
#
_symmetry.space_group_name_H-M   'P 1'
#
loop_
_entity.id
_entity.type
_entity.pdbx_description
1 polymer ?
#
loop_
_entity_poly.entity_id
_entity_poly.type
_entity_poly.pdbx_seq_one_letter_code
_entity_poly.pdbx_strand_id
1 'polypeptide(L)'
;MRGLNLSDALGCGFSCKWEYCRFSCRKPCSPKFLWISQKENPRDTISTATRASHLFILHFFIGFHNPGLRFQCTHKSIYFSSHNAVLPTAYPYLLFKGITTYGWPTGYWFFHGIIDKLKHFAGFKSSQAMVLNAMGYDEGDGKIMFEKSTNKICFSPPRDPLLPRKVEAFQKLTKKLGGILFLSRYRSTSVHLLGGCNASSDPSQGVCNSVGQVFDPKAAAGVHPGLYVCDGSLIPCSVGVNPCLTIAAVAEHVSRHLVKDVIEYKNKKGIEDVAKTVDKNLKSNQRSMVVIKETMKGYIGGMPCTAYLKMKMNSQNLQGFDYTNSVMEDSHSLLRGKVGGCVVFTAIDKDTLHVIDGDVDLCQVDSRTPYTQYMRYRILLAASSGLRYILEGKKIMNPFLFALYAWRETTTLHVTFKNVSGNGLRDEVTNLTGELKISVIELLKSLMTLEGNRRINFACLLTQSVLRTYILQIPRGGHNDCNMPDSYHKHYPSSSVHEIKAEDGRIICCRQWKCGQTPRRLKGEKQLNPVLLLNGYSIESSWLPTEPNDLVRTLLEEGHETWLLQSRLHPLNPADNFTIEDIGRYDIPAAIGKILELHGHNIKVHIVAHCAGGLAIHIALMGGHISATHIASLSCTNSSMFFKLNALATFKMWLPLVPVSMAILGKNNILPLLETSETSFRHHLLRCIARFIPRYERCTCNECEVLSGVFGNVFWHQNISRTMHHWIYRENTTRLPMAGFPHLRKICNSGFIVDSHGNNSYLIHPERMKLSTLYISGGRSLLVTPETSFLGNKYMKMHQPGFRHERVVVDGFGHSDLLIGEEADKKVFPHILSHIRLAEQGKNGVISSGEKYSKESLAWEDDFYSASRGFGSSWYSQRIVVLLMLLWVVIMLISLFL
;
A
#
# COMPACT_ATOMS: atom_id res chain seq x y z
N MET A 1 -40.52 10.00 -28.10
CA MET A 1 -40.63 9.84 -26.63
C MET A 1 -41.15 11.13 -26.04
N ARG A 2 -42.29 11.10 -25.31
CA ARG A 2 -42.77 12.22 -24.49
C ARG A 2 -42.06 12.15 -23.12
N GLY A 3 -41.53 13.29 -22.65
CA GLY A 3 -41.23 13.55 -21.24
C GLY A 3 -39.97 12.91 -20.66
N LEU A 4 -38.87 13.67 -20.61
CA LEU A 4 -37.80 13.51 -19.62
C LEU A 4 -37.26 14.91 -19.31
N ASN A 5 -37.77 15.54 -18.25
CA ASN A 5 -37.17 16.74 -17.65
C ASN A 5 -35.96 16.28 -16.83
N LEU A 6 -34.75 16.68 -17.26
CA LEU A 6 -33.48 16.35 -16.63
C LEU A 6 -32.90 17.61 -15.96
N SER A 7 -33.47 18.00 -14.80
CA SER A 7 -32.94 18.95 -13.80
C SER A 7 -32.66 20.40 -14.26
N ASP A 8 -33.16 21.39 -13.50
CA ASP A 8 -32.98 22.83 -13.73
C ASP A 8 -31.58 23.39 -13.39
N ALA A 9 -30.59 22.54 -13.04
CA ALA A 9 -29.28 22.99 -12.55
C ALA A 9 -28.06 22.51 -13.37
N LEU A 10 -28.24 21.83 -14.50
CA LEU A 10 -27.12 21.36 -15.33
C LEU A 10 -27.03 22.14 -16.64
N GLY A 11 -26.05 23.05 -16.69
CA GLY A 11 -25.54 23.61 -17.94
C GLY A 11 -25.09 22.51 -18.90
N CYS A 12 -25.36 22.75 -20.19
CA CYS A 12 -25.43 21.77 -21.26
C CYS A 12 -24.11 21.00 -21.54
N GLY A 13 -24.20 19.67 -21.67
CA GLY A 13 -23.24 18.75 -22.32
C GLY A 13 -23.71 17.29 -22.22
N PHE A 14 -23.48 16.32 -23.14
CA PHE A 14 -22.63 16.19 -24.34
C PHE A 14 -22.94 14.87 -25.12
N SER A 15 -22.38 14.71 -26.35
CA SER A 15 -21.85 13.46 -27.03
C SER A 15 -22.62 12.88 -28.27
N CYS A 16 -22.06 12.44 -29.44
CA CYS A 16 -20.68 12.28 -29.97
C CYS A 16 -20.61 12.00 -31.52
N LYS A 17 -19.58 12.54 -32.20
CA LYS A 17 -18.59 11.91 -33.14
C LYS A 17 -18.98 11.36 -34.55
N TRP A 18 -18.87 12.17 -35.61
CA TRP A 18 -17.83 12.10 -36.69
C TRP A 18 -17.94 13.33 -37.64
N GLU A 19 -16.80 13.88 -38.05
CA GLU A 19 -16.59 14.99 -39.02
C GLU A 19 -17.52 16.22 -38.91
N TYR A 20 -17.12 17.24 -38.13
CA TYR A 20 -17.79 18.56 -38.15
C TYR A 20 -16.90 19.63 -38.79
N CYS A 21 -17.41 20.27 -39.84
CA CYS A 21 -17.39 21.73 -39.94
C CYS A 21 -18.63 22.25 -39.20
N ARG A 22 -18.45 23.11 -38.19
CA ARG A 22 -19.55 23.86 -37.55
C ARG A 22 -19.26 25.34 -37.66
N PHE A 23 -20.19 26.09 -38.25
CA PHE A 23 -20.21 27.55 -38.27
C PHE A 23 -21.30 28.02 -37.30
N SER A 24 -20.98 28.95 -36.40
CA SER A 24 -21.96 29.62 -35.53
C SER A 24 -21.67 31.11 -35.58
N CYS A 25 -22.59 31.87 -36.18
CA CYS A 25 -22.40 33.29 -36.45
C CYS A 25 -23.08 34.12 -35.35
N ARG A 26 -22.35 34.48 -34.28
CA ARG A 26 -22.70 35.65 -33.44
C ARG A 26 -21.44 36.37 -32.96
N LYS A 27 -21.35 37.64 -33.41
CA LYS A 27 -20.39 38.74 -33.14
C LYS A 27 -19.14 38.85 -34.03
N PRO A 28 -18.70 40.10 -34.33
CA PRO A 28 -17.98 40.41 -35.55
C PRO A 28 -16.47 40.28 -35.36
N CYS A 29 -15.82 39.60 -36.30
CA CYS A 29 -14.39 39.74 -36.55
C CYS A 29 -14.21 40.10 -38.02
N SER A 30 -13.53 41.21 -38.23
CA SER A 30 -13.06 41.80 -39.49
C SER A 30 -12.30 40.86 -40.44
N PRO A 31 -12.09 41.21 -41.71
CA PRO A 31 -11.90 40.28 -42.80
C PRO A 31 -10.44 40.02 -43.08
N LYS A 32 -10.18 38.88 -43.72
CA LYS A 32 -9.32 38.80 -44.89
C LYS A 32 -9.85 37.66 -45.75
N PHE A 33 -10.57 38.01 -46.81
CA PHE A 33 -10.77 37.09 -47.93
C PHE A 33 -9.60 37.28 -48.90
N LEU A 34 -9.01 36.16 -49.36
CA LEU A 34 -8.31 36.09 -50.62
C LEU A 34 -9.07 35.08 -51.49
N TRP A 35 -9.73 35.59 -52.52
CA TRP A 35 -10.30 34.78 -53.59
C TRP A 35 -9.17 34.24 -54.48
N ILE A 36 -9.23 32.96 -54.84
CA ILE A 36 -8.64 32.48 -56.10
C ILE A 36 -9.74 31.75 -56.85
N SER A 37 -10.28 32.45 -57.86
CA SER A 37 -11.12 31.91 -58.92
C SER A 37 -10.27 31.01 -59.82
N GLN A 38 -10.61 29.73 -59.94
CA GLN A 38 -10.10 28.90 -61.03
C GLN A 38 -10.81 29.29 -62.33
N LYS A 39 -10.06 29.93 -63.24
CA LYS A 39 -10.39 29.96 -64.67
C LYS A 39 -9.52 28.90 -65.34
N GLU A 40 -10.15 27.86 -65.87
CA GLU A 40 -9.66 27.08 -67.02
C GLU A 40 -9.55 28.06 -68.20
N ASN A 41 -8.62 28.01 -69.16
CA ASN A 41 -8.07 26.91 -69.95
C ASN A 41 -6.97 27.52 -70.89
N PRO A 42 -6.47 26.86 -71.94
CA PRO A 42 -5.47 25.79 -72.05
C PRO A 42 -4.14 26.28 -72.72
N ARG A 43 -3.02 25.56 -72.54
CA ARG A 43 -1.91 25.44 -73.51
C ARG A 43 -0.81 24.51 -72.99
N ASP A 44 -0.82 23.31 -73.57
CA ASP A 44 0.29 22.50 -74.08
C ASP A 44 1.57 22.24 -73.26
N THR A 45 1.83 20.92 -73.22
CA THR A 45 3.12 20.20 -73.32
C THR A 45 4.02 20.01 -72.08
N ILE A 46 3.85 18.81 -71.48
CA ILE A 46 4.85 17.74 -71.32
C ILE A 46 6.31 18.19 -71.04
N SER A 47 6.81 17.90 -69.83
CA SER A 47 7.89 16.93 -69.53
C SER A 47 8.71 17.32 -68.28
N THR A 48 8.87 16.32 -67.40
CA THR A 48 10.00 16.02 -66.48
C THR A 48 10.47 17.08 -65.47
N ALA A 49 10.25 16.79 -64.18
CA ALA A 49 11.27 16.79 -63.11
C ALA A 49 10.59 16.74 -61.73
N THR A 50 10.49 15.55 -61.14
CA THR A 50 10.02 15.34 -59.77
C THR A 50 11.11 15.75 -58.78
N ARG A 51 10.99 16.94 -58.17
CA ARG A 51 11.81 17.31 -57.00
C ARG A 51 10.94 17.95 -55.92
N ALA A 52 11.26 17.50 -54.70
CA ALA A 52 10.64 17.80 -53.43
C ALA A 52 10.30 19.28 -53.21
N SER A 53 9.20 19.52 -52.50
CA SER A 53 8.90 20.79 -51.88
C SER A 53 8.25 20.54 -50.52
N HIS A 54 8.99 20.95 -49.48
CA HIS A 54 8.51 21.19 -48.14
C HIS A 54 7.29 22.12 -48.15
N LEU A 55 6.28 21.83 -47.34
CA LEU A 55 5.40 22.87 -46.82
C LEU A 55 5.05 22.60 -45.36
N PHE A 56 5.34 23.63 -44.56
CA PHE A 56 5.05 23.81 -43.15
C PHE A 56 3.57 23.63 -42.83
N ILE A 57 3.28 22.88 -41.75
CA ILE A 57 1.99 22.94 -41.07
C ILE A 57 2.22 23.50 -39.66
N LEU A 58 1.65 24.68 -39.44
CA LEU A 58 1.51 25.35 -38.15
C LEU A 58 0.41 24.62 -37.35
N HIS A 59 0.77 23.80 -36.37
CA HIS A 59 -0.19 23.18 -35.47
C HIS A 59 -0.50 24.14 -34.29
N PHE A 60 -1.61 24.87 -34.39
CA PHE A 60 -2.37 25.34 -33.24
C PHE A 60 -3.25 24.17 -32.76
N PHE A 61 -3.04 23.69 -31.53
CA PHE A 61 -4.01 22.82 -30.86
C PHE A 61 -4.14 23.22 -29.39
N ILE A 62 -5.27 23.88 -29.09
CA ILE A 62 -5.90 23.87 -27.78
C ILE A 62 -6.44 22.44 -27.59
N GLY A 63 -5.97 21.80 -26.52
CA GLY A 63 -6.22 20.39 -26.26
C GLY A 63 -7.62 20.11 -25.73
N PHE A 64 -8.25 19.11 -26.31
CA PHE A 64 -8.94 18.09 -25.54
C PHE A 64 -8.33 16.74 -25.94
N HIS A 65 -7.68 16.09 -24.98
CA HIS A 65 -6.96 14.83 -25.20
C HIS A 65 -7.44 13.78 -24.20
N ASN A 66 -7.89 12.65 -24.74
CA ASN A 66 -7.64 11.33 -24.16
C ASN A 66 -7.03 10.45 -25.28
N PRO A 67 -6.19 9.44 -24.95
CA PRO A 67 -5.12 8.93 -25.82
C PRO A 67 -5.25 7.44 -26.21
N GLY A 68 -4.53 7.04 -27.26
CA GLY A 68 -4.26 5.66 -27.72
C GLY A 68 -5.00 5.30 -29.02
N LEU A 69 -4.40 4.85 -30.13
CA LEU A 69 -3.09 4.25 -30.41
C LEU A 69 -2.56 4.69 -31.81
N ARG A 70 -1.23 4.78 -31.93
CA ARG A 70 -0.51 4.67 -33.21
C ARG A 70 -0.29 3.18 -33.52
N PHE A 71 -0.62 2.77 -34.74
CA PHE A 71 0.04 1.64 -35.42
C PHE A 71 0.61 2.14 -36.75
N GLN A 72 1.85 1.76 -36.99
CA GLN A 72 2.59 1.97 -38.23
C GLN A 72 2.48 0.67 -39.03
N CYS A 73 1.84 0.71 -40.20
CA CYS A 73 1.98 -0.35 -41.21
C CYS A 73 2.16 0.28 -42.59
N THR A 74 3.34 0.03 -43.12
CA THR A 74 3.76 0.18 -44.51
C THR A 74 2.90 -0.68 -45.43
N HIS A 75 1.99 -0.08 -46.20
CA HIS A 75 1.92 -0.18 -47.67
C HIS A 75 0.63 0.44 -48.23
N LYS A 76 0.76 0.95 -49.45
CA LYS A 76 -0.16 1.80 -50.20
C LYS A 76 -1.58 1.22 -50.27
N SER A 77 -2.56 1.93 -49.73
CA SER A 77 -3.98 1.87 -50.13
C SER A 77 -4.64 3.19 -49.71
N ILE A 78 -5.19 3.90 -50.70
CA ILE A 78 -5.86 5.20 -50.55
C ILE A 78 -7.28 4.94 -49.97
N TYR A 79 -7.76 5.84 -49.11
CA TYR A 79 -9.05 5.87 -48.37
C TYR A 79 -9.10 5.11 -47.01
N PHE A 80 -9.05 5.85 -45.89
CA PHE A 80 -9.32 5.34 -44.52
C PHE A 80 -10.48 6.10 -43.88
N SER A 81 -11.49 5.36 -43.39
CA SER A 81 -12.55 5.82 -42.48
C SER A 81 -12.33 5.19 -41.10
N SER A 82 -12.16 5.99 -40.05
CA SER A 82 -11.80 5.50 -38.71
C SER A 82 -13.03 5.11 -37.89
N HIS A 83 -13.24 3.80 -37.72
CA HIS A 83 -14.37 3.23 -36.98
C HIS A 83 -13.97 3.00 -35.51
N ASN A 84 -14.66 3.64 -34.56
CA ASN A 84 -14.53 3.31 -33.14
C ASN A 84 -15.63 2.32 -32.74
N ALA A 85 -15.38 1.03 -32.98
CA ALA A 85 -16.09 -0.02 -32.27
C ALA A 85 -15.36 -0.27 -30.93
N VAL A 86 -15.97 0.09 -29.80
CA VAL A 86 -15.49 -0.41 -28.50
C VAL A 86 -15.99 -1.84 -28.36
N LEU A 87 -15.25 -2.80 -28.91
CA LEU A 87 -15.39 -4.18 -28.51
C LEU A 87 -14.92 -4.27 -27.05
N PRO A 88 -15.78 -4.67 -26.08
CA PRO A 88 -15.34 -4.90 -24.72
C PRO A 88 -14.24 -5.96 -24.76
N THR A 89 -13.00 -5.52 -24.58
CA THR A 89 -11.85 -6.40 -24.44
C THR A 89 -11.84 -6.81 -22.98
N ALA A 90 -12.11 -8.09 -22.70
CA ALA A 90 -11.99 -8.63 -21.36
C ALA A 90 -10.56 -8.39 -20.87
N TYR A 91 -10.40 -7.51 -19.89
CA TYR A 91 -9.15 -7.30 -19.18
C TYR A 91 -9.22 -8.04 -17.84
N PRO A 92 -8.24 -8.90 -17.50
CA PRO A 92 -7.01 -9.15 -18.25
C PRO A 92 -7.24 -10.05 -19.48
N TYR A 93 -6.61 -9.66 -20.61
CA TYR A 93 -6.60 -10.35 -21.92
C TYR A 93 -6.17 -11.84 -21.85
N LEU A 94 -5.61 -12.25 -20.71
CA LEU A 94 -4.83 -13.46 -20.51
C LEU A 94 -5.60 -14.65 -19.93
N LEU A 95 -6.70 -14.43 -19.19
CA LEU A 95 -7.37 -15.50 -18.41
C LEU A 95 -8.74 -15.91 -18.97
N PHE A 96 -9.40 -15.05 -19.75
CA PHE A 96 -10.82 -15.22 -20.06
C PHE A 96 -11.15 -15.38 -21.55
N LYS A 97 -10.16 -15.49 -22.44
CA LYS A 97 -10.39 -15.73 -23.88
C LYS A 97 -11.12 -17.06 -24.19
N GLY A 98 -11.31 -17.93 -23.19
CA GLY A 98 -12.15 -19.13 -23.29
C GLY A 98 -13.43 -19.09 -22.45
N ILE A 99 -13.67 -18.01 -21.68
CA ILE A 99 -14.78 -17.91 -20.70
C ILE A 99 -15.86 -16.93 -21.19
N THR A 100 -15.50 -15.94 -22.02
CA THR A 100 -16.45 -14.93 -22.56
C THR A 100 -16.76 -15.07 -24.06
N THR A 101 -16.21 -16.09 -24.72
CA THR A 101 -16.36 -16.33 -26.16
C THR A 101 -16.81 -17.76 -26.43
N TYR A 102 -17.68 -17.95 -27.43
CA TYR A 102 -18.01 -19.25 -27.98
C TYR A 102 -16.96 -19.62 -29.03
N GLY A 103 -16.25 -20.74 -28.84
CA GLY A 103 -15.33 -21.30 -29.84
C GLY A 103 -16.03 -22.36 -30.69
N TRP A 104 -15.67 -22.48 -31.96
CA TRP A 104 -16.16 -23.56 -32.83
C TRP A 104 -15.02 -24.11 -33.71
N PRO A 105 -14.88 -25.45 -33.87
CA PRO A 105 -15.74 -26.53 -33.36
C PRO A 105 -15.65 -26.76 -31.84
N THR A 106 -16.68 -27.40 -31.25
CA THR A 106 -16.77 -27.66 -29.80
C THR A 106 -15.81 -28.77 -29.37
N GLY A 107 -14.73 -28.38 -28.68
CA GLY A 107 -13.73 -29.28 -28.10
C GLY A 107 -12.32 -28.70 -28.15
N TYR A 108 -11.61 -28.68 -27.02
CA TYR A 108 -10.18 -28.31 -26.87
C TYR A 108 -9.74 -26.88 -27.28
N TRP A 109 -10.66 -25.93 -27.58
CA TRP A 109 -10.31 -24.55 -27.96
C TRP A 109 -9.40 -23.84 -26.94
N PHE A 110 -9.49 -24.20 -25.66
CA PHE A 110 -8.75 -23.57 -24.56
C PHE A 110 -7.27 -23.96 -24.62
N PHE A 111 -6.98 -25.20 -25.00
CA PHE A 111 -5.62 -25.71 -25.14
C PHE A 111 -4.89 -25.03 -26.30
N HIS A 112 -5.58 -24.65 -27.37
CA HIS A 112 -4.98 -23.91 -28.48
C HIS A 112 -4.44 -22.54 -28.08
N GLY A 113 -5.12 -21.82 -27.18
CA GLY A 113 -4.63 -20.54 -26.65
C GLY A 113 -3.35 -20.67 -25.81
N ILE A 114 -3.16 -21.81 -25.14
CA ILE A 114 -1.96 -22.14 -24.37
C ILE A 114 -0.82 -22.56 -25.31
N ILE A 115 -1.12 -23.40 -26.31
CA ILE A 115 -0.14 -23.91 -27.29
C ILE A 115 0.48 -22.77 -28.11
N ASP A 116 -0.32 -21.78 -28.55
CA ASP A 116 0.21 -20.62 -29.29
C ASP A 116 1.18 -19.78 -28.46
N LYS A 117 0.97 -19.68 -27.15
CA LYS A 117 1.89 -18.99 -26.26
C LYS A 117 3.17 -19.77 -26.02
N LEU A 118 3.09 -21.09 -25.88
CA LEU A 118 4.29 -21.94 -25.80
C LEU A 118 5.12 -21.84 -27.08
N LYS A 119 4.47 -21.81 -28.25
CA LYS A 119 5.14 -21.57 -29.54
C LYS A 119 5.83 -20.20 -29.59
N HIS A 120 5.17 -19.14 -29.12
CA HIS A 120 5.76 -17.80 -29.05
C HIS A 120 6.94 -17.74 -28.05
N PHE A 121 6.84 -18.40 -26.90
CA PHE A 121 7.92 -18.44 -25.91
C PHE A 121 9.13 -19.24 -26.41
N ALA A 122 8.88 -20.25 -27.24
CA ALA A 122 9.89 -21.09 -27.88
C ALA A 122 10.38 -20.56 -29.24
N GLY A 123 10.00 -19.34 -29.65
CA GLY A 123 10.51 -18.70 -30.88
C GLY A 123 9.92 -19.21 -32.21
N PHE A 124 8.85 -20.01 -32.18
CA PHE A 124 8.16 -20.46 -33.40
C PHE A 124 7.25 -19.36 -33.98
N LYS A 125 7.00 -19.40 -35.30
CA LYS A 125 6.09 -18.45 -35.98
C LYS A 125 4.70 -18.45 -35.33
N SER A 126 4.20 -17.26 -34.99
CA SER A 126 2.87 -17.08 -34.39
C SER A 126 1.76 -17.52 -35.35
N SER A 127 0.68 -18.08 -34.81
CA SER A 127 -0.55 -18.32 -35.55
C SER A 127 -1.12 -17.01 -36.10
N GLN A 128 -1.51 -17.01 -37.37
CA GLN A 128 -2.12 -15.86 -38.02
C GLN A 128 -3.59 -15.72 -37.61
N ALA A 129 -4.04 -14.49 -37.35
CA ALA A 129 -5.42 -14.20 -37.00
C ALA A 129 -6.08 -13.36 -38.10
N MET A 130 -7.36 -13.60 -38.34
CA MET A 130 -8.18 -12.84 -39.30
C MET A 130 -9.47 -12.38 -38.62
N VAL A 131 -9.86 -11.13 -38.87
CA VAL A 131 -11.13 -10.57 -38.37
C VAL A 131 -12.18 -10.74 -39.46
N LEU A 132 -13.29 -11.40 -39.12
CA LEU A 132 -14.46 -11.55 -39.99
C LEU A 132 -15.53 -10.55 -39.56
N ASN A 133 -15.94 -9.67 -40.48
CA ASN A 133 -17.01 -8.69 -40.24
C ASN A 133 -18.17 -8.94 -41.21
N ALA A 134 -19.40 -8.94 -40.71
CA ALA A 134 -20.61 -9.07 -41.52
C ALA A 134 -21.60 -7.96 -41.14
N MET A 135 -21.99 -7.17 -42.13
CA MET A 135 -22.98 -6.11 -42.00
C MET A 135 -24.33 -6.58 -42.57
N GLY A 136 -25.42 -6.04 -42.05
CA GLY A 136 -26.77 -6.32 -42.56
C GLY A 136 -27.81 -5.55 -41.76
N TYR A 137 -29.04 -5.52 -42.27
CA TYR A 137 -30.15 -4.85 -41.60
C TYR A 137 -30.44 -5.46 -40.22
N ASP A 138 -30.77 -4.59 -39.28
CA ASP A 138 -31.35 -4.91 -37.98
C ASP A 138 -32.67 -4.15 -37.82
N GLU A 139 -33.42 -4.49 -36.77
CA GLU A 139 -34.72 -3.88 -36.48
C GLU A 139 -34.61 -2.49 -35.82
N GLY A 140 -33.39 -1.97 -35.59
CA GLY A 140 -33.16 -0.66 -34.96
C GLY A 140 -33.72 -0.51 -33.53
N ASP A 141 -34.15 -1.60 -32.88
CA ASP A 141 -34.86 -1.60 -31.59
C ASP A 141 -33.93 -1.76 -30.36
N GLY A 142 -32.64 -1.55 -30.55
CA GLY A 142 -31.63 -1.62 -29.48
C GLY A 142 -31.80 -0.51 -28.45
N LYS A 143 -31.57 -0.82 -27.16
CA LYS A 143 -31.73 0.13 -26.05
C LYS A 143 -30.47 0.20 -25.20
N ILE A 144 -30.07 1.42 -24.85
CA ILE A 144 -29.04 1.69 -23.85
C ILE A 144 -29.68 2.50 -22.74
N MET A 145 -29.72 1.93 -21.52
CA MET A 145 -30.32 2.57 -20.35
C MET A 145 -29.27 2.76 -19.26
N PHE A 146 -29.29 3.90 -18.58
CA PHE A 146 -28.50 4.12 -17.38
C PHE A 146 -29.40 4.00 -16.15
N GLU A 147 -29.19 2.95 -15.37
CA GLU A 147 -29.93 2.69 -14.16
C GLU A 147 -29.29 3.47 -12.99
N LYS A 148 -29.91 4.61 -12.63
CA LYS A 148 -29.37 5.55 -11.63
C LYS A 148 -29.16 4.95 -10.24
N SER A 149 -30.00 3.99 -9.82
CA SER A 149 -29.92 3.36 -8.49
C SER A 149 -28.70 2.44 -8.35
N THR A 150 -28.27 1.82 -9.44
CA THR A 150 -27.17 0.84 -9.45
C THR A 150 -25.90 1.37 -10.11
N ASN A 151 -25.95 2.57 -10.70
CA ASN A 151 -24.92 3.13 -11.57
C ASN A 151 -24.50 2.17 -12.70
N LYS A 152 -25.42 1.33 -13.19
CA LYS A 152 -25.16 0.37 -14.28
C LYS A 152 -25.67 0.90 -15.61
N ILE A 153 -24.89 0.63 -16.66
CA ILE A 153 -25.33 0.78 -18.05
C ILE A 153 -25.90 -0.56 -18.49
N CYS A 154 -27.21 -0.60 -18.75
CA CYS A 154 -27.93 -1.74 -19.27
C CYS A 154 -28.01 -1.62 -20.80
N PHE A 155 -27.49 -2.62 -21.51
CA PHE A 155 -27.52 -2.68 -22.97
C PHE A 155 -28.39 -3.84 -23.43
N SER A 156 -29.43 -3.53 -24.21
CA SER A 156 -30.25 -4.50 -24.92
C SER A 156 -29.94 -4.40 -26.41
N PRO A 157 -29.33 -5.42 -27.03
CA PRO A 157 -28.99 -5.38 -28.46
C PRO A 157 -30.25 -5.36 -29.33
N PRO A 158 -30.20 -4.74 -30.53
CA PRO A 158 -31.30 -4.81 -31.48
C PRO A 158 -31.48 -6.25 -31.99
N ARG A 159 -32.70 -6.58 -32.40
CA ARG A 159 -33.00 -7.85 -33.08
C ARG A 159 -32.39 -7.82 -34.48
N ASP A 160 -31.63 -8.86 -34.80
CA ASP A 160 -30.99 -9.07 -36.10
C ASP A 160 -31.48 -10.41 -36.69
N PRO A 161 -32.47 -10.38 -37.61
CA PRO A 161 -33.02 -11.60 -38.22
C PRO A 161 -32.00 -12.32 -39.12
N LEU A 162 -30.94 -11.64 -39.56
CA LEU A 162 -29.90 -12.22 -40.42
C LEU A 162 -28.74 -12.83 -39.62
N LEU A 163 -28.69 -12.64 -38.31
CA LEU A 163 -27.63 -13.13 -37.44
C LEU A 163 -27.33 -14.64 -37.59
N PRO A 164 -28.32 -15.56 -37.64
CA PRO A 164 -28.06 -16.98 -37.85
C PRO A 164 -27.35 -17.26 -39.18
N ARG A 165 -27.75 -16.57 -40.25
CA ARG A 165 -27.14 -16.70 -41.59
C ARG A 165 -25.69 -16.17 -41.61
N LYS A 166 -25.42 -15.06 -40.92
CA LYS A 166 -24.06 -14.50 -40.75
C LYS A 166 -23.15 -15.50 -40.02
N VAL A 167 -23.64 -16.12 -38.95
CA VAL A 167 -22.90 -17.14 -38.18
C VAL A 167 -22.61 -18.39 -39.02
N GLU A 168 -23.59 -18.88 -39.78
CA GLU A 168 -23.40 -20.02 -40.68
C GLU A 168 -22.35 -19.74 -41.76
N ALA A 169 -22.35 -18.52 -42.33
CA ALA A 169 -21.34 -18.09 -43.30
C ALA A 169 -19.93 -18.08 -42.70
N PHE A 170 -19.77 -17.57 -41.46
CA PHE A 170 -18.49 -17.61 -40.75
C PHE A 170 -18.02 -19.03 -40.47
N GLN A 171 -18.92 -19.93 -40.04
CA GLN A 171 -18.57 -21.35 -39.81
C GLN A 171 -18.11 -22.04 -41.10
N LYS A 172 -18.81 -21.81 -42.22
CA LYS A 172 -18.42 -22.35 -43.54
C LYS A 172 -17.04 -21.84 -43.96
N LEU A 173 -16.76 -20.54 -43.76
CA LEU A 173 -15.47 -19.94 -44.09
C LEU A 173 -14.35 -20.49 -43.20
N THR A 174 -14.58 -20.56 -41.88
CA THR A 174 -13.62 -21.14 -40.93
C THR A 174 -13.30 -22.59 -41.26
N LYS A 175 -14.32 -23.40 -41.60
CA LYS A 175 -14.13 -24.80 -42.00
C LYS A 175 -13.27 -24.92 -43.26
N LYS A 176 -13.50 -24.08 -44.28
CA LYS A 176 -12.68 -24.05 -45.51
C LYS A 176 -11.23 -23.62 -45.25
N LEU A 177 -11.02 -22.72 -44.30
CA LEU A 177 -9.69 -22.21 -43.93
C LEU A 177 -8.96 -23.10 -42.92
N GLY A 178 -9.60 -24.16 -42.41
CA GLY A 178 -9.03 -25.04 -41.37
C GLY A 178 -8.77 -24.34 -40.03
N GLY A 179 -9.47 -23.22 -39.76
CA GLY A 179 -9.25 -22.38 -38.58
C GLY A 179 -10.18 -22.69 -37.41
N ILE A 180 -10.03 -21.92 -36.32
CA ILE A 180 -10.95 -21.94 -35.16
C ILE A 180 -11.71 -20.61 -35.14
N LEU A 181 -13.04 -20.68 -35.05
CA LEU A 181 -13.90 -19.50 -34.99
C LEU A 181 -14.12 -19.09 -33.54
N PHE A 182 -13.78 -17.86 -33.18
CA PHE A 182 -14.08 -17.27 -31.87
C PHE A 182 -15.17 -16.20 -32.04
N LEU A 183 -16.31 -16.37 -31.37
CA LEU A 183 -17.44 -15.44 -31.38
C LEU A 183 -17.66 -14.86 -29.96
N SER A 184 -17.90 -13.56 -29.86
CA SER A 184 -18.28 -12.92 -28.58
C SER A 184 -19.65 -13.40 -28.11
N ARG A 185 -19.85 -13.49 -26.79
CA ARG A 185 -21.16 -13.81 -26.19
C ARG A 185 -22.22 -12.73 -26.49
N TYR A 186 -21.80 -11.49 -26.76
CA TYR A 186 -22.65 -10.41 -27.26
C TYR A 186 -22.65 -10.45 -28.80
N ARG A 187 -23.73 -11.01 -29.38
CA ARG A 187 -23.77 -11.44 -30.78
C ARG A 187 -24.00 -10.34 -31.82
N SER A 188 -24.31 -9.11 -31.41
CA SER A 188 -24.50 -7.97 -32.29
C SER A 188 -23.79 -6.73 -31.73
N THR A 189 -23.03 -6.02 -32.56
CA THR A 189 -22.33 -4.78 -32.22
C THR A 189 -22.67 -3.74 -33.27
N SER A 190 -23.19 -2.58 -32.84
CA SER A 190 -23.30 -1.41 -33.72
C SER A 190 -21.98 -0.65 -33.70
N VAL A 191 -21.36 -0.50 -34.88
CA VAL A 191 -20.09 0.22 -35.07
C VAL A 191 -20.29 1.65 -35.59
N HIS A 192 -21.52 1.98 -36.02
CA HIS A 192 -21.97 3.33 -36.39
C HIS A 192 -23.36 3.56 -35.84
N LEU A 193 -23.48 4.43 -34.83
CA LEU A 193 -24.77 4.85 -34.32
C LEU A 193 -25.39 5.86 -35.31
N LEU A 194 -26.52 5.51 -35.89
CA LEU A 194 -27.33 6.38 -36.74
C LEU A 194 -28.60 6.79 -35.99
N GLY A 195 -29.21 7.88 -36.42
CA GLY A 195 -30.57 8.26 -36.01
C GLY A 195 -30.72 8.97 -34.65
N GLY A 196 -29.66 9.57 -34.12
CA GLY A 196 -29.73 10.37 -32.89
C GLY A 196 -30.48 11.70 -33.03
N CYS A 197 -30.60 12.24 -34.24
CA CYS A 197 -31.24 13.52 -34.57
C CYS A 197 -32.02 13.38 -35.87
N ASN A 198 -32.93 12.39 -35.93
CA ASN A 198 -33.65 12.00 -37.14
C ASN A 198 -34.22 13.18 -37.93
N ALA A 199 -33.95 13.16 -39.24
CA ALA A 199 -34.66 14.01 -40.18
C ALA A 199 -36.12 13.55 -40.30
N SER A 200 -37.05 14.50 -40.24
CA SER A 200 -38.49 14.27 -40.39
C SER A 200 -39.18 15.47 -41.04
N SER A 201 -40.37 15.26 -41.57
CA SER A 201 -41.26 16.34 -42.02
C SER A 201 -41.95 17.07 -40.86
N ASP A 202 -41.97 16.46 -39.66
CA ASP A 202 -42.74 16.97 -38.51
C ASP A 202 -41.91 16.95 -37.22
N PRO A 203 -41.91 18.03 -36.41
CA PRO A 203 -41.16 18.14 -35.15
C PRO A 203 -41.58 17.13 -34.07
N SER A 204 -42.76 16.51 -34.18
CA SER A 204 -43.22 15.42 -33.31
C SER A 204 -42.60 14.07 -33.66
N GLN A 205 -42.07 13.91 -34.88
CA GLN A 205 -41.54 12.67 -35.43
C GLN A 205 -40.01 12.68 -35.63
N GLY A 206 -39.36 13.84 -35.52
CA GLY A 206 -37.90 13.98 -35.66
C GLY A 206 -37.35 15.26 -35.05
N VAL A 207 -36.02 15.36 -35.01
CA VAL A 207 -35.30 16.50 -34.40
C VAL A 207 -34.95 17.55 -35.46
N CYS A 208 -34.68 17.10 -36.69
CA CYS A 208 -34.30 17.97 -37.79
C CYS A 208 -35.30 17.85 -38.95
N ASN A 209 -35.35 18.88 -39.80
CA ASN A 209 -36.00 18.76 -41.11
C ASN A 209 -35.09 18.03 -42.12
N SER A 210 -35.59 17.85 -43.35
CA SER A 210 -34.87 17.13 -44.43
C SER A 210 -33.54 17.78 -44.85
N VAL A 211 -33.35 19.07 -44.55
CA VAL A 211 -32.12 19.83 -44.86
C VAL A 211 -31.19 19.97 -43.65
N GLY A 212 -31.47 19.23 -42.57
CA GLY A 212 -30.62 19.16 -41.38
C GLY A 212 -30.80 20.29 -40.37
N GLN A 213 -31.77 21.19 -40.54
CA GLN A 213 -32.06 22.25 -39.57
C GLN A 213 -32.84 21.69 -38.38
N VAL A 214 -32.46 22.09 -37.17
CA VAL A 214 -33.12 21.63 -35.94
C VAL A 214 -34.44 22.37 -35.72
N PHE A 215 -35.53 21.63 -35.46
CA PHE A 215 -36.84 22.21 -35.16
C PHE A 215 -36.81 23.02 -33.86
N ASP A 216 -37.55 24.13 -33.83
CA ASP A 216 -37.76 24.94 -32.63
C ASP A 216 -39.11 24.56 -31.98
N PRO A 217 -39.13 23.94 -30.79
CA PRO A 217 -40.36 23.54 -30.13
C PRO A 217 -41.23 24.73 -29.67
N LYS A 218 -40.69 25.96 -29.65
CA LYS A 218 -41.40 27.17 -29.22
C LYS A 218 -42.10 27.90 -30.38
N ALA A 219 -41.81 27.54 -31.63
CA ALA A 219 -42.41 28.16 -32.81
C ALA A 219 -43.09 27.09 -33.65
N ALA A 220 -44.39 27.24 -33.93
CA ALA A 220 -45.11 26.32 -34.79
C ALA A 220 -44.44 26.27 -36.18
N ALA A 221 -43.87 25.11 -36.53
CA ALA A 221 -43.07 24.88 -37.75
C ALA A 221 -41.78 25.72 -37.89
N GLY A 222 -41.27 26.29 -36.81
CA GLY A 222 -40.00 27.03 -36.81
C GLY A 222 -38.78 26.10 -36.71
N VAL A 223 -37.64 26.58 -37.19
CA VAL A 223 -36.32 25.96 -36.99
C VAL A 223 -35.41 26.94 -36.27
N HIS A 224 -34.42 26.45 -35.54
CA HIS A 224 -33.39 27.29 -34.92
C HIS A 224 -32.44 27.87 -36.00
N PRO A 225 -32.42 29.20 -36.22
CA PRO A 225 -31.60 29.77 -37.28
C PRO A 225 -30.11 29.52 -37.06
N GLY A 226 -29.42 29.01 -38.07
CA GLY A 226 -27.98 28.73 -38.02
C GLY A 226 -27.60 27.43 -37.29
N LEU A 227 -28.56 26.61 -36.89
CA LEU A 227 -28.31 25.33 -36.22
C LEU A 227 -28.66 24.15 -37.12
N TYR A 228 -27.62 23.45 -37.58
CA TYR A 228 -27.73 22.28 -38.46
C TYR A 228 -27.04 21.06 -37.84
N VAL A 229 -27.53 19.88 -38.22
CA VAL A 229 -26.90 18.58 -38.03
C VAL A 229 -26.44 18.09 -39.41
N CYS A 230 -25.21 17.57 -39.53
CA CYS A 230 -24.61 17.19 -40.81
C CYS A 230 -23.96 15.80 -40.78
N ASP A 231 -24.32 14.94 -39.81
CA ASP A 231 -23.71 13.63 -39.61
C ASP A 231 -24.75 12.49 -39.71
N GLY A 232 -24.31 11.25 -39.47
CA GLY A 232 -25.17 10.07 -39.53
C GLY A 232 -26.34 10.06 -38.54
N SER A 233 -26.39 10.98 -37.57
CA SER A 233 -27.52 11.10 -36.67
C SER A 233 -28.81 11.57 -37.37
N LEU A 234 -28.71 12.18 -38.56
CA LEU A 234 -29.86 12.52 -39.41
C LEU A 234 -30.55 11.30 -40.02
N ILE A 235 -29.83 10.18 -40.19
CA ILE A 235 -30.30 9.00 -40.94
C ILE A 235 -31.24 8.19 -40.03
N PRO A 236 -32.54 8.03 -40.38
CA PRO A 236 -33.55 7.52 -39.45
C PRO A 236 -33.56 6.00 -39.25
N CYS A 237 -32.77 5.25 -40.02
CA CYS A 237 -32.76 3.80 -39.99
C CYS A 237 -31.37 3.21 -40.30
N SER A 238 -31.20 1.91 -40.00
CA SER A 238 -30.02 1.15 -40.42
C SER A 238 -29.97 1.05 -41.94
N VAL A 239 -28.84 1.44 -42.53
CA VAL A 239 -28.62 1.37 -43.99
C VAL A 239 -28.17 -0.02 -44.45
N GLY A 240 -27.94 -0.96 -43.53
CA GLY A 240 -27.55 -2.36 -43.81
C GLY A 240 -26.15 -2.56 -44.40
N VAL A 241 -25.45 -1.49 -44.74
CA VAL A 241 -24.09 -1.44 -45.31
C VAL A 241 -23.22 -0.44 -44.57
N ASN A 242 -21.95 -0.26 -44.99
CA ASN A 242 -21.10 0.78 -44.40
C ASN A 242 -21.70 2.17 -44.68
N PRO A 243 -22.04 2.97 -43.66
CA PRO A 243 -22.75 4.23 -43.84
C PRO A 243 -21.83 5.38 -44.28
N CYS A 244 -20.52 5.18 -44.43
CA CYS A 244 -19.57 6.24 -44.77
C CYS A 244 -20.01 7.10 -45.97
N LEU A 245 -20.34 6.44 -47.09
CA LEU A 245 -20.79 7.15 -48.30
C LEU A 245 -22.16 7.80 -48.11
N THR A 246 -23.06 7.16 -47.37
CA THR A 246 -24.39 7.73 -47.06
C THR A 246 -24.28 8.98 -46.19
N ILE A 247 -23.41 8.95 -45.18
CA ILE A 247 -23.14 10.11 -44.31
C ILE A 247 -22.50 11.24 -45.11
N ALA A 248 -21.53 10.93 -45.98
CA ALA A 248 -20.93 11.93 -46.86
C ALA A 248 -21.97 12.59 -47.78
N ALA A 249 -22.87 11.80 -48.38
CA ALA A 249 -23.94 12.32 -49.22
C ALA A 249 -24.93 13.22 -48.44
N VAL A 250 -25.27 12.85 -47.20
CA VAL A 250 -26.12 13.68 -46.31
C VAL A 250 -25.42 14.97 -45.93
N ALA A 251 -24.14 14.90 -45.54
CA ALA A 251 -23.35 16.08 -45.17
C ALA A 251 -23.24 17.05 -46.36
N GLU A 252 -22.99 16.54 -47.57
CA GLU A 252 -22.97 17.33 -48.79
C GLU A 252 -24.35 17.99 -49.04
N HIS A 253 -25.43 17.23 -48.95
CA HIS A 253 -26.79 17.75 -49.09
C HIS A 253 -27.11 18.90 -48.12
N VAL A 254 -26.77 18.75 -46.84
CA VAL A 254 -26.98 19.78 -45.81
C VAL A 254 -26.11 21.01 -46.08
N SER A 255 -24.84 20.81 -46.46
CA SER A 255 -23.92 21.91 -46.73
C SER A 255 -24.40 22.82 -47.87
N ARG A 256 -25.01 22.25 -48.93
CA ARG A 256 -25.60 23.04 -50.02
C ARG A 256 -26.71 23.97 -49.54
N HIS A 257 -27.53 23.52 -48.59
CA HIS A 257 -28.62 24.34 -48.03
C HIS A 257 -28.11 25.36 -47.01
N LEU A 258 -27.14 24.98 -46.18
CA LEU A 258 -26.46 25.90 -45.27
C LEU A 258 -25.81 27.08 -46.02
N VAL A 259 -25.14 26.80 -47.16
CA VAL A 259 -24.53 27.85 -47.97
C VAL A 259 -25.59 28.79 -48.57
N LYS A 260 -26.72 28.25 -49.05
CA LYS A 260 -27.85 29.07 -49.53
C LYS A 260 -28.37 29.99 -48.43
N ASP A 261 -28.62 29.46 -47.24
CA ASP A 261 -29.13 30.22 -46.10
C ASP A 261 -28.15 31.32 -45.63
N VAL A 262 -26.84 31.05 -45.68
CA VAL A 262 -25.80 32.05 -45.36
C VAL A 262 -25.73 33.15 -46.43
N ILE A 263 -25.87 32.81 -47.72
CA ILE A 263 -25.89 33.80 -48.81
C ILE A 263 -27.13 34.68 -48.70
N GLU A 264 -28.31 34.10 -48.46
CA GLU A 264 -29.55 34.86 -48.22
C GLU A 264 -29.46 35.74 -46.97
N TYR A 265 -28.82 35.26 -45.91
CA TYR A 265 -28.58 36.04 -44.70
C TYR A 265 -27.61 37.21 -44.95
N LYS A 266 -26.55 37.01 -45.73
CA LYS A 266 -25.60 38.06 -46.14
C LYS A 266 -26.27 39.11 -47.03
N ASN A 267 -27.14 38.71 -47.94
CA ASN A 267 -27.88 39.65 -48.80
C ASN A 267 -28.89 40.51 -48.02
N LYS A 268 -29.34 40.08 -46.83
CA LYS A 268 -30.27 40.83 -45.96
C LYS A 268 -29.61 41.83 -45.01
N LYS A 269 -28.28 41.79 -44.82
CA LYS A 269 -27.54 42.75 -43.98
C LYS A 269 -26.31 43.22 -44.71
N GLY A 270 -26.45 44.33 -45.44
CA GLY A 270 -25.32 45.06 -45.97
C GLY A 270 -24.40 45.59 -44.86
N ILE A 271 -23.14 45.80 -45.25
CA ILE A 271 -22.06 46.57 -44.59
C ILE A 271 -20.95 45.75 -43.92
N GLU A 272 -19.85 45.72 -44.68
CA GLU A 272 -18.46 46.16 -44.40
C GLU A 272 -17.75 45.91 -43.06
N ASP A 273 -16.45 45.76 -43.27
CA ASP A 273 -15.39 45.26 -42.44
C ASP A 273 -14.51 46.37 -41.85
N VAL A 274 -14.17 46.30 -40.57
CA VAL A 274 -12.98 46.99 -40.02
C VAL A 274 -12.33 46.19 -38.89
N ALA A 275 -11.02 45.93 -39.05
CA ALA A 275 -10.13 45.25 -38.11
C ALA A 275 -9.37 46.23 -37.19
N LYS A 276 -8.82 45.68 -36.10
CA LYS A 276 -7.84 46.19 -35.10
C LYS A 276 -8.49 46.59 -33.76
N THR A 277 -7.94 46.35 -32.55
CA THR A 277 -6.56 46.16 -32.07
C THR A 277 -6.58 45.51 -30.64
N VAL A 278 -5.39 45.29 -30.05
CA VAL A 278 -5.05 45.09 -28.61
C VAL A 278 -4.98 43.62 -28.16
N ASP A 279 -3.97 43.06 -27.48
CA ASP A 279 -2.80 43.59 -26.78
C ASP A 279 -1.61 42.60 -26.82
N LYS A 280 -0.40 43.14 -26.71
CA LYS A 280 0.83 42.41 -26.36
C LYS A 280 1.23 42.82 -24.95
N ASN A 281 1.37 41.83 -24.06
CA ASN A 281 2.52 41.64 -23.15
C ASN A 281 2.10 40.99 -21.82
N LEU A 282 2.67 39.82 -21.52
CA LEU A 282 3.46 39.56 -20.31
C LEU A 282 4.03 38.14 -20.40
N LYS A 283 5.20 37.99 -21.03
CA LYS A 283 6.04 36.80 -20.85
C LYS A 283 7.06 37.14 -19.78
N SER A 284 6.80 36.71 -18.54
CA SER A 284 7.83 36.67 -17.51
C SER A 284 8.61 35.35 -17.63
N ASN A 285 9.91 35.48 -17.89
CA ASN A 285 10.91 34.43 -17.78
C ASN A 285 10.84 33.73 -16.42
N GLN A 286 10.84 32.38 -16.38
CA GLN A 286 11.80 31.58 -15.57
C GLN A 286 11.62 30.05 -15.73
N ARG A 287 12.68 29.44 -16.31
CA ARG A 287 13.43 28.24 -15.90
C ARG A 287 12.72 26.91 -15.58
N SER A 288 12.97 25.93 -16.45
CA SER A 288 13.24 24.49 -16.21
C SER A 288 12.70 23.87 -14.90
N MET A 289 11.38 23.71 -14.81
CA MET A 289 10.68 23.09 -13.68
C MET A 289 9.84 21.90 -14.15
N VAL A 290 9.79 20.81 -13.36
CA VAL A 290 8.91 19.65 -13.63
C VAL A 290 7.65 19.79 -12.81
N VAL A 291 6.47 19.66 -13.43
CA VAL A 291 5.17 19.77 -12.75
C VAL A 291 4.47 18.42 -12.77
N ILE A 292 3.99 18.01 -11.59
CA ILE A 292 3.32 16.71 -11.36
C ILE A 292 1.97 16.99 -10.68
N LYS A 293 0.91 16.35 -11.16
CA LYS A 293 -0.44 16.41 -10.54
C LYS A 293 -0.76 15.06 -9.94
N GLU A 294 -1.20 15.01 -8.69
CA GLU A 294 -1.46 13.78 -7.97
C GLU A 294 -2.77 13.90 -7.19
N THR A 295 -3.67 12.93 -7.39
CA THR A 295 -4.94 12.85 -6.66
C THR A 295 -4.89 11.64 -5.74
N MET A 296 -5.09 11.86 -4.44
CA MET A 296 -5.11 10.79 -3.43
C MET A 296 -6.45 10.75 -2.71
N LYS A 297 -6.95 9.55 -2.42
CA LYS A 297 -8.22 9.34 -1.71
C LYS A 297 -8.04 8.33 -0.59
N GLY A 298 -8.64 8.56 0.56
CA GLY A 298 -8.59 7.59 1.66
C GLY A 298 -9.28 8.10 2.91
N TYR A 299 -8.81 7.66 4.06
CA TYR A 299 -9.45 7.93 5.35
C TYR A 299 -8.43 8.47 6.36
N ILE A 300 -8.82 9.51 7.09
CA ILE A 300 -8.05 10.12 8.19
C ILE A 300 -8.94 10.14 9.42
N GLY A 301 -8.51 9.51 10.52
CA GLY A 301 -9.35 9.33 11.71
C GLY A 301 -10.65 8.56 11.43
N GLY A 302 -10.63 7.64 10.46
CA GLY A 302 -11.81 6.91 9.99
C GLY A 302 -12.74 7.70 9.05
N MET A 303 -12.43 8.97 8.76
CA MET A 303 -13.28 9.85 7.96
C MET A 303 -12.73 10.05 6.53
N PRO A 304 -13.57 10.11 5.50
CA PRO A 304 -13.12 10.20 4.11
C PRO A 304 -12.43 11.54 3.81
N CYS A 305 -11.30 11.48 3.11
CA CYS A 305 -10.49 12.64 2.71
C CYS A 305 -9.96 12.47 1.28
N THR A 306 -9.97 13.55 0.49
CA THR A 306 -9.40 13.59 -0.86
C THR A 306 -8.42 14.74 -0.99
N ALA A 307 -7.18 14.46 -1.40
CA ALA A 307 -6.15 15.46 -1.65
C ALA A 307 -5.89 15.60 -3.16
N TYR A 308 -5.95 16.84 -3.65
CA TYR A 308 -5.62 17.23 -5.03
C TYR A 308 -4.32 18.04 -5.00
N LEU A 309 -3.20 17.40 -5.27
CA LEU A 309 -1.87 17.99 -5.13
C LEU A 309 -1.29 18.35 -6.50
N LYS A 310 -0.64 19.50 -6.57
CA LYS A 310 0.15 19.97 -7.71
C LYS A 310 1.57 20.27 -7.23
N MET A 311 2.50 19.39 -7.56
CA MET A 311 3.90 19.47 -7.16
C MET A 311 4.73 20.14 -8.24
N LYS A 312 5.61 21.05 -7.84
CA LYS A 312 6.58 21.76 -8.66
C LYS A 312 7.98 21.37 -8.19
N MET A 313 8.65 20.49 -8.94
CA MET A 313 9.97 19.95 -8.60
C MET A 313 11.09 20.86 -9.12
N ASN A 314 12.24 20.89 -8.43
CA ASN A 314 13.40 21.74 -8.74
C ASN A 314 13.21 23.23 -8.39
N SER A 315 12.67 23.53 -7.20
CA SER A 315 12.56 24.91 -6.71
C SER A 315 13.90 25.36 -6.11
N GLN A 316 14.53 26.38 -6.71
CA GLN A 316 15.83 26.94 -6.26
C GLN A 316 15.73 27.82 -4.99
N ASN A 317 14.59 27.88 -4.31
CA ASN A 317 14.42 28.67 -3.08
C ASN A 317 14.55 27.81 -1.82
N LEU A 318 15.74 27.26 -1.59
CA LEU A 318 16.21 26.93 -0.25
C LEU A 318 17.34 27.91 0.10
N GLN A 319 16.99 29.19 0.23
CA GLN A 319 17.85 30.14 0.93
C GLN A 319 17.79 29.81 2.43
N GLY A 320 18.92 29.38 2.99
CA GLY A 320 19.10 29.20 4.43
C GLY A 320 19.30 27.75 4.87
N PHE A 321 20.33 27.08 4.37
CA PHE A 321 21.05 26.07 5.16
C PHE A 321 22.54 26.18 4.82
N ASP A 322 23.33 26.58 5.80
CA ASP A 322 24.76 26.83 5.67
C ASP A 322 25.49 25.58 5.19
N TYR A 323 26.30 25.79 4.15
CA TYR A 323 27.22 24.84 3.55
C TYR A 323 28.46 24.66 4.45
N THR A 324 28.27 24.19 5.68
CA THR A 324 29.39 23.74 6.51
C THR A 324 28.95 22.52 7.32
N ASN A 325 29.44 21.35 6.89
CA ASN A 325 29.29 20.01 7.48
C ASN A 325 28.08 19.17 7.02
N SER A 326 28.09 18.64 5.79
CA SER A 326 27.16 17.58 5.38
C SER A 326 27.89 16.35 4.82
N VAL A 327 28.38 15.49 5.74
CA VAL A 327 28.63 14.08 5.44
C VAL A 327 27.29 13.33 5.56
N MET A 328 26.38 13.57 4.60
CA MET A 328 25.21 12.73 4.31
C MET A 328 24.74 13.07 2.89
N GLU A 329 24.75 12.10 1.97
CA GLU A 329 24.27 12.26 0.59
C GLU A 329 22.80 12.71 0.58
N ASP A 330 22.58 14.01 0.37
CA ASP A 330 21.26 14.60 0.23
C ASP A 330 20.54 14.10 -1.04
N SER A 331 19.22 13.97 -0.97
CA SER A 331 18.40 13.60 -2.12
C SER A 331 18.58 14.59 -3.27
N HIS A 332 18.72 14.11 -4.50
CA HIS A 332 18.94 14.95 -5.68
C HIS A 332 17.91 16.09 -5.80
N SER A 333 18.34 17.31 -6.10
CA SER A 333 17.50 18.53 -6.13
C SER A 333 16.25 18.44 -7.03
N LEU A 334 16.33 17.67 -8.12
CA LEU A 334 15.19 17.35 -9.00
C LEU A 334 14.07 16.51 -8.33
N LEU A 335 14.34 15.83 -7.22
CA LEU A 335 13.36 15.03 -6.46
C LEU A 335 12.79 15.79 -5.25
N ARG A 336 13.21 17.05 -5.05
CA ARG A 336 12.64 17.98 -4.07
C ARG A 336 11.80 19.05 -4.77
N GLY A 337 10.71 19.48 -4.14
CA GLY A 337 9.78 20.43 -4.74
C GLY A 337 8.83 21.09 -3.78
N LYS A 338 8.08 22.07 -4.29
CA LYS A 338 6.98 22.72 -3.58
C LYS A 338 5.64 22.10 -3.98
N VAL A 339 4.73 21.98 -3.02
CA VAL A 339 3.40 21.40 -3.18
C VAL A 339 2.36 22.52 -3.08
N GLY A 340 1.47 22.60 -4.07
CA GLY A 340 0.24 23.39 -3.99
C GLY A 340 -0.98 22.50 -4.22
N GLY A 341 -2.17 23.11 -4.23
CA GLY A 341 -3.43 22.40 -4.50
C GLY A 341 -4.45 22.59 -3.40
N CYS A 342 -5.31 21.61 -3.22
CA CYS A 342 -6.37 21.65 -2.21
C CYS A 342 -6.69 20.26 -1.64
N VAL A 343 -7.24 20.24 -0.43
CA VAL A 343 -7.64 19.03 0.28
C VAL A 343 -9.10 19.18 0.68
N VAL A 344 -9.92 18.23 0.26
CA VAL A 344 -11.34 18.16 0.62
C VAL A 344 -11.47 17.20 1.80
N PHE A 345 -11.76 17.75 2.97
CA PHE A 345 -11.96 16.99 4.20
C PHE A 345 -13.21 17.47 4.95
N THR A 346 -14.37 17.08 4.42
CA THR A 346 -15.70 17.57 4.82
C THR A 346 -16.08 17.30 6.28
N ALA A 347 -15.38 16.38 6.94
CA ALA A 347 -15.66 16.04 8.34
C ALA A 347 -15.06 17.04 9.34
N ILE A 348 -14.05 17.82 8.94
CA ILE A 348 -13.43 18.86 9.78
C ILE A 348 -13.93 20.25 9.38
N ASP A 349 -13.89 20.55 8.09
CA ASP A 349 -14.39 21.81 7.55
C ASP A 349 -15.29 21.53 6.34
N LYS A 350 -16.40 22.27 6.23
CA LYS A 350 -17.33 22.13 5.10
C LYS A 350 -16.72 22.66 3.80
N ASP A 351 -15.82 23.64 3.92
CA ASP A 351 -15.15 24.24 2.77
C ASP A 351 -13.86 23.49 2.41
N THR A 352 -13.38 23.71 1.18
CA THR A 352 -12.16 23.07 0.70
C THR A 352 -10.93 23.71 1.36
N LEU A 353 -10.04 22.90 1.93
CA LEU A 353 -8.78 23.38 2.50
C LEU A 353 -7.78 23.68 1.39
N HIS A 354 -7.24 24.89 1.35
CA HIS A 354 -6.27 25.32 0.34
C HIS A 354 -4.84 25.22 0.86
N VAL A 355 -3.92 24.76 0.01
CA VAL A 355 -2.49 24.68 0.36
C VAL A 355 -1.88 26.07 0.32
N ILE A 356 -1.36 26.55 1.46
CA ILE A 356 -0.64 27.82 1.58
C ILE A 356 0.84 27.62 1.24
N ASP A 357 1.45 26.61 1.86
CA ASP A 357 2.84 26.22 1.64
C ASP A 357 2.94 24.70 1.75
N GLY A 358 3.85 24.11 1.01
CA GLY A 358 4.06 22.68 1.10
C GLY A 358 5.36 22.25 0.45
N ASP A 359 5.99 21.25 1.04
CA ASP A 359 7.26 20.68 0.59
C ASP A 359 7.09 19.19 0.32
N VAL A 360 7.76 18.72 -0.73
CA VAL A 360 7.87 17.29 -1.05
C VAL A 360 9.32 16.91 -1.27
N ASP A 361 9.72 15.80 -0.66
CA ASP A 361 10.99 15.11 -0.93
C ASP A 361 10.66 13.66 -1.31
N LEU A 362 10.87 13.30 -2.58
CA LEU A 362 10.54 11.97 -3.10
C LEU A 362 11.61 10.90 -2.79
N CYS A 363 12.73 11.29 -2.19
CA CYS A 363 13.83 10.37 -1.89
C CYS A 363 14.55 10.76 -0.60
N GLN A 364 13.78 11.02 0.46
CA GLN A 364 14.34 11.28 1.78
C GLN A 364 15.10 10.05 2.29
N VAL A 365 16.33 10.28 2.73
CA VAL A 365 17.19 9.27 3.33
C VAL A 365 17.03 9.31 4.84
N ASP A 366 16.84 8.13 5.44
CA ASP A 366 16.94 7.96 6.90
C ASP A 366 18.11 7.03 7.21
N SER A 367 19.05 7.55 7.98
CA SER A 367 20.19 6.80 8.51
C SER A 367 19.82 5.56 9.32
N ARG A 368 18.67 5.53 10.03
CA ARG A 368 18.25 4.39 10.84
C ARG A 368 17.77 3.23 9.94
N THR A 369 17.34 3.53 8.72
CA THR A 369 16.73 2.57 7.79
C THR A 369 17.31 2.76 6.37
N PRO A 370 18.62 2.51 6.18
CA PRO A 370 19.36 3.00 5.01
C PRO A 370 18.89 2.39 3.67
N TYR A 371 18.21 1.25 3.70
CA TYR A 371 17.67 0.62 2.49
C TYR A 371 16.23 1.06 2.16
N THR A 372 15.52 1.68 3.10
CA THR A 372 14.13 2.13 2.92
C THR A 372 14.12 3.47 2.21
N GLN A 373 13.26 3.61 1.21
CA GLN A 373 13.03 4.89 0.55
C GLN A 373 11.79 5.56 1.16
N TYR A 374 11.90 6.86 1.41
CA TYR A 374 10.78 7.66 1.87
C TYR A 374 10.41 8.74 0.86
N MET A 375 9.09 8.89 0.62
CA MET A 375 8.54 10.09 0.00
C MET A 375 7.80 10.88 1.08
N ARG A 376 8.37 12.02 1.49
CA ARG A 376 7.81 12.87 2.54
C ARG A 376 7.08 14.05 1.91
N TYR A 377 5.89 14.31 2.44
CA TYR A 377 5.02 15.42 2.10
C TYR A 377 4.75 16.20 3.38
N ARG A 378 4.99 17.51 3.37
CA ARG A 378 4.61 18.41 4.47
C ARG A 378 3.78 19.53 3.87
N ILE A 379 2.52 19.63 4.25
CA ILE A 379 1.57 20.53 3.60
C ILE A 379 0.86 21.37 4.66
N LEU A 380 1.00 22.69 4.57
CA LEU A 380 0.27 23.67 5.37
C LEU A 380 -1.01 24.07 4.63
N LEU A 381 -2.14 23.83 5.27
CA LEU A 381 -3.48 24.04 4.76
C LEU A 381 -4.16 25.20 5.50
N ALA A 382 -4.98 25.97 4.81
CA ALA A 382 -5.93 26.89 5.44
C ALA A 382 -7.36 26.67 4.93
N ALA A 383 -8.29 26.78 5.87
CA ALA A 383 -9.70 26.89 5.58
C ALA A 383 -10.11 28.35 5.28
N SER A 384 -11.25 28.52 4.62
CA SER A 384 -11.95 29.81 4.48
C SER A 384 -12.27 30.46 5.84
N SER A 385 -12.47 29.63 6.87
CA SER A 385 -12.69 30.02 8.27
C SER A 385 -11.47 30.65 8.94
N GLY A 386 -10.29 30.62 8.31
CA GLY A 386 -9.03 31.12 8.85
C GLY A 386 -8.24 30.12 9.70
N LEU A 387 -8.80 28.94 9.98
CA LEU A 387 -8.11 27.85 10.67
C LEU A 387 -6.99 27.28 9.80
N ARG A 388 -5.89 26.89 10.45
CA ARG A 388 -4.69 26.34 9.80
C ARG A 388 -4.43 24.91 10.24
N TYR A 389 -4.04 24.07 9.29
CA TYR A 389 -3.77 22.66 9.54
C TYR A 389 -2.46 22.24 8.88
N ILE A 390 -1.79 21.27 9.49
CA ILE A 390 -0.62 20.61 8.91
C ILE A 390 -0.99 19.18 8.55
N LEU A 391 -0.79 18.82 7.28
CA LEU A 391 -0.87 17.45 6.80
C LEU A 391 0.55 16.95 6.50
N GLU A 392 1.05 16.04 7.34
CA GLU A 392 2.32 15.35 7.13
C GLU A 392 2.05 13.97 6.55
N GLY A 393 2.59 13.69 5.37
CA GLY A 393 2.46 12.41 4.68
C GLY A 393 3.81 11.74 4.48
N LYS A 394 3.87 10.41 4.65
CA LYS A 394 5.06 9.60 4.35
C LYS A 394 4.64 8.36 3.56
N LYS A 395 5.21 8.17 2.35
CA LYS A 395 5.21 6.87 1.68
C LYS A 395 6.48 6.14 2.09
N ILE A 396 6.33 4.88 2.48
CA ILE A 396 7.42 4.05 3.02
C ILE A 396 7.59 2.87 2.06
N MET A 397 8.74 2.81 1.39
CA MET A 397 9.03 1.79 0.39
C MET A 397 10.17 0.91 0.87
N ASN A 398 9.84 -0.34 1.13
CA ASN A 398 10.72 -1.29 1.76
C ASN A 398 11.39 -2.22 0.73
N PRO A 399 12.67 -2.56 0.90
CA PRO A 399 13.50 -3.05 -0.20
C PRO A 399 13.23 -4.51 -0.66
N PHE A 400 12.33 -5.24 0.00
CA PHE A 400 12.26 -6.71 -0.11
C PHE A 400 10.88 -7.31 -0.34
N LEU A 401 9.84 -6.51 -0.38
CA LEU A 401 8.50 -7.04 -0.61
C LEU A 401 8.23 -7.14 -2.12
N PHE A 402 7.68 -8.28 -2.55
CA PHE A 402 7.35 -8.62 -3.95
C PHE A 402 6.75 -7.43 -4.72
N ALA A 403 6.88 -7.41 -6.05
CA ALA A 403 6.43 -6.31 -6.92
C ALA A 403 5.00 -5.78 -6.63
N LEU A 404 4.08 -6.65 -6.16
CA LEU A 404 2.73 -6.27 -5.74
C LEU A 404 2.69 -5.39 -4.46
N TYR A 405 3.60 -5.62 -3.52
CA TYR A 405 3.79 -4.76 -2.34
C TYR A 405 4.50 -3.46 -2.71
N ALA A 406 5.51 -3.52 -3.57
CA ALA A 406 6.16 -2.32 -4.10
C ALA A 406 5.13 -1.35 -4.71
N TRP A 407 4.13 -1.89 -5.41
CA TRP A 407 2.99 -1.13 -5.92
C TRP A 407 2.14 -0.51 -4.81
N ARG A 408 1.78 -1.30 -3.78
CA ARG A 408 1.01 -0.78 -2.63
C ARG A 408 1.77 0.33 -1.89
N GLU A 409 3.06 0.14 -1.65
CA GLU A 409 3.93 1.07 -0.90
C GLU A 409 4.16 2.38 -1.66
N THR A 410 4.34 2.32 -2.98
CA THR A 410 4.49 3.52 -3.83
C THR A 410 3.19 4.32 -3.99
N THR A 411 2.03 3.69 -3.75
CA THR A 411 0.70 4.31 -3.91
C THR A 411 -0.01 4.66 -2.60
N THR A 412 0.50 4.22 -1.46
CA THR A 412 -0.11 4.46 -0.13
C THR A 412 0.69 5.54 0.61
N LEU A 413 0.03 6.63 0.97
CA LEU A 413 0.56 7.72 1.79
C LEU A 413 -0.01 7.59 3.21
N HIS A 414 0.85 7.34 4.19
CA HIS A 414 0.48 7.41 5.61
C HIS A 414 0.47 8.87 6.04
N VAL A 415 -0.64 9.35 6.57
CA VAL A 415 -0.85 10.77 6.88
C VAL A 415 -1.11 11.01 8.35
N THR A 416 -0.59 12.12 8.86
CA THR A 416 -0.94 12.70 10.15
C THR A 416 -1.46 14.11 9.90
N PHE A 417 -2.65 14.39 10.43
CA PHE A 417 -3.33 15.67 10.30
C PHE A 417 -3.38 16.35 11.66
N LYS A 418 -2.84 17.56 11.75
CA LYS A 418 -2.67 18.33 12.99
C LYS A 418 -3.29 19.72 12.85
N ASN A 419 -3.98 20.18 13.87
CA ASN A 419 -4.46 21.56 13.94
C ASN A 419 -3.33 22.50 14.42
N VAL A 420 -3.19 23.65 13.77
CA VAL A 420 -2.26 24.72 14.12
C VAL A 420 -3.07 25.88 14.69
N SER A 421 -3.81 25.67 15.78
CA SER A 421 -4.44 26.78 16.49
C SER A 421 -3.38 27.54 17.29
N GLY A 422 -3.43 28.86 17.17
CA GLY A 422 -2.50 29.78 17.83
C GLY A 422 -2.68 29.80 19.35
N ASN A 423 -1.58 30.08 20.04
CA ASN A 423 -1.43 30.33 21.48
C ASN A 423 -2.73 30.53 22.29
N GLY A 424 -2.91 29.65 23.28
CA GLY A 424 -3.68 29.97 24.49
C GLY A 424 -5.03 29.27 24.60
N LEU A 425 -5.01 27.95 24.82
CA LEU A 425 -5.84 27.18 25.77
C LEU A 425 -5.56 25.70 25.53
N ARG A 426 -5.40 24.92 26.60
CA ARG A 426 -5.07 23.49 26.60
C ARG A 426 -6.25 22.65 26.06
N ASP A 427 -6.57 22.78 24.79
CA ASP A 427 -7.38 21.79 24.09
C ASP A 427 -6.44 20.80 23.41
N GLU A 428 -6.63 19.53 23.75
CA GLU A 428 -5.86 18.38 23.25
C GLU A 428 -5.68 18.49 21.73
N VAL A 429 -4.43 18.58 21.26
CA VAL A 429 -4.11 18.54 19.83
C VAL A 429 -4.56 17.17 19.31
N THR A 430 -5.72 17.11 18.68
CA THR A 430 -6.27 15.90 18.07
C THR A 430 -5.46 15.58 16.82
N ASN A 431 -4.34 14.87 17.01
CA ASN A 431 -3.55 14.30 15.92
C ASN A 431 -4.35 13.16 15.30
N LEU A 432 -4.94 13.39 14.12
CA LEU A 432 -5.65 12.35 13.39
C LEU A 432 -4.68 11.64 12.44
N THR A 433 -4.61 10.32 12.50
CA THR A 433 -3.79 9.50 11.61
C THR A 433 -4.65 8.80 10.56
N GLY A 434 -4.05 8.45 9.42
CA GLY A 434 -4.80 7.83 8.32
C GLY A 434 -3.95 7.34 7.15
N GLU A 435 -4.63 6.81 6.14
CA GLU A 435 -4.03 6.38 4.87
C GLU A 435 -4.75 7.02 3.69
N LEU A 436 -4.00 7.62 2.76
CA LEU A 436 -4.49 8.05 1.47
C LEU A 436 -3.86 7.19 0.37
N LYS A 437 -4.65 6.76 -0.62
CA LYS A 437 -4.21 5.90 -1.72
C LYS A 437 -4.39 6.59 -3.07
N ILE A 438 -3.42 6.39 -3.95
CA ILE A 438 -3.52 6.79 -5.36
C ILE A 438 -4.14 5.62 -6.13
N SER A 439 -5.19 5.90 -6.89
CA SER A 439 -5.75 4.88 -7.79
C SER A 439 -4.86 4.68 -9.02
N VAL A 440 -4.92 3.51 -9.65
CA VAL A 440 -4.16 3.20 -10.89
C VAL A 440 -4.42 4.24 -11.98
N ILE A 441 -5.67 4.67 -12.12
CA ILE A 441 -6.10 5.66 -13.11
C ILE A 441 -5.46 7.02 -12.80
N GLU A 442 -5.44 7.44 -11.54
CA GLU A 442 -4.85 8.72 -11.13
C GLU A 442 -3.32 8.71 -11.23
N LEU A 443 -2.66 7.58 -10.93
CA LEU A 443 -1.21 7.45 -11.13
C LEU A 443 -0.84 7.51 -12.62
N LEU A 444 -1.59 6.82 -13.48
CA LEU A 444 -1.39 6.87 -14.93
C LEU A 444 -1.60 8.29 -15.45
N LYS A 445 -2.66 8.99 -15.00
CA LYS A 445 -2.86 10.42 -15.30
C LYS A 445 -1.69 11.26 -14.83
N SER A 446 -1.15 11.02 -13.63
CA SER A 446 0.01 11.74 -13.10
C SER A 446 1.24 11.59 -14.02
N LEU A 447 1.53 10.37 -14.47
CA LEU A 447 2.62 10.09 -15.40
C LEU A 447 2.40 10.73 -16.78
N MET A 448 1.16 10.73 -17.27
CA MET A 448 0.80 11.32 -18.57
C MET A 448 0.74 12.86 -18.55
N THR A 449 0.51 13.46 -17.38
CA THR A 449 0.41 14.92 -17.18
C THR A 449 1.71 15.55 -16.70
N LEU A 450 2.83 14.81 -16.79
CA LEU A 450 4.13 15.29 -16.37
C LEU A 450 4.68 16.31 -17.37
N GLU A 451 4.71 17.58 -16.94
CA GLU A 451 5.08 18.74 -17.75
C GLU A 451 6.50 19.22 -17.39
N GLY A 452 7.24 19.81 -18.35
CA GLY A 452 8.53 20.46 -18.11
C GLY A 452 9.74 19.90 -18.88
N ASN A 453 10.76 20.74 -19.11
CA ASN A 453 11.91 20.43 -19.97
C ASN A 453 12.84 19.34 -19.40
N ARG A 454 12.80 19.06 -18.09
CA ARG A 454 13.62 18.01 -17.42
C ARG A 454 12.82 16.74 -17.09
N ARG A 455 11.64 16.54 -17.69
CA ARG A 455 10.74 15.41 -17.41
C ARG A 455 11.38 14.03 -17.55
N ILE A 456 12.21 13.84 -18.58
CA ILE A 456 12.89 12.56 -18.83
C ILE A 456 13.92 12.29 -17.73
N ASN A 457 14.73 13.29 -17.37
CA ASN A 457 15.73 13.16 -16.30
C ASN A 457 15.07 12.90 -14.95
N PHE A 458 13.96 13.58 -14.65
CA PHE A 458 13.17 13.32 -13.45
C PHE A 458 12.65 11.88 -13.41
N ALA A 459 12.02 11.42 -14.50
CA ALA A 459 11.49 10.07 -14.58
C ALA A 459 12.61 9.01 -14.46
N CYS A 460 13.76 9.26 -15.08
CA CYS A 460 14.94 8.40 -14.97
C CYS A 460 15.44 8.32 -13.53
N LEU A 461 15.63 9.44 -12.84
CA LEU A 461 16.08 9.48 -11.45
C LEU A 461 15.08 8.81 -10.50
N LEU A 462 13.78 9.04 -10.67
CA LEU A 462 12.75 8.39 -9.87
C LEU A 462 12.74 6.87 -10.10
N THR A 463 12.87 6.44 -11.35
CA THR A 463 12.93 5.01 -11.71
C THR A 463 14.19 4.36 -11.18
N GLN A 464 15.35 5.02 -11.30
CA GLN A 464 16.61 4.57 -10.71
C GLN A 464 16.52 4.44 -9.19
N SER A 465 15.83 5.37 -8.52
CA SER A 465 15.61 5.28 -7.08
C SER A 465 14.74 4.08 -6.70
N VAL A 466 13.62 3.86 -7.41
CA VAL A 466 12.77 2.68 -7.18
C VAL A 466 13.54 1.38 -7.48
N LEU A 467 14.33 1.34 -8.55
CA LEU A 467 15.19 0.21 -8.92
C LEU A 467 16.25 -0.06 -7.84
N ARG A 468 16.86 0.99 -7.29
CA ARG A 468 17.83 0.92 -6.19
C ARG A 468 17.21 0.31 -4.93
N THR A 469 15.96 0.64 -4.61
CA THR A 469 15.26 0.11 -3.42
C THR A 469 14.92 -1.36 -3.59
N TYR A 470 14.18 -1.73 -4.64
CA TYR A 470 13.55 -3.05 -4.71
C TYR A 470 14.40 -4.12 -5.41
N ILE A 471 15.30 -3.73 -6.33
CA ILE A 471 16.08 -4.67 -7.14
C ILE A 471 17.54 -4.69 -6.68
N LEU A 472 18.23 -3.54 -6.73
CA LEU A 472 19.67 -3.49 -6.40
C LEU A 472 19.93 -3.57 -4.90
N GLN A 473 18.96 -3.11 -4.09
CA GLN A 473 19.02 -3.11 -2.63
C GLN A 473 20.31 -2.46 -2.11
N ILE A 474 20.72 -1.34 -2.73
CA ILE A 474 21.93 -0.61 -2.33
C ILE A 474 21.54 0.43 -1.27
N PRO A 475 22.19 0.44 -0.08
CA PRO A 475 21.87 1.39 0.99
C PRO A 475 22.09 2.83 0.52
N ARG A 476 21.23 3.75 0.93
CA ARG A 476 21.27 5.20 0.61
C ARG A 476 22.08 6.04 1.59
N GLY A 477 22.60 5.43 2.64
CA GLY A 477 23.46 6.07 3.62
C GLY A 477 24.43 5.05 4.22
N GLY A 478 25.64 5.51 4.54
CA GLY A 478 26.64 4.72 5.25
C GLY A 478 26.34 4.67 6.75
N HIS A 479 26.80 3.59 7.40
CA HIS A 479 27.03 3.64 8.84
C HIS A 479 28.15 4.66 9.06
N ASN A 480 27.85 5.84 9.59
CA ASN A 480 28.90 6.57 10.29
C ASN A 480 29.16 5.76 11.55
N ASP A 481 30.38 5.29 11.73
CA ASP A 481 30.85 4.80 13.01
C ASP A 481 30.55 5.91 14.01
N CYS A 482 29.56 5.67 14.88
CA CYS A 482 29.35 6.55 16.00
C CYS A 482 30.60 6.39 16.87
N ASN A 483 31.47 7.40 16.86
CA ASN A 483 32.19 7.72 18.07
C ASN A 483 31.12 7.83 19.15
N MET A 484 31.11 6.88 20.10
CA MET A 484 30.24 6.93 21.27
C MET A 484 30.40 8.33 21.87
N PRO A 485 29.39 9.21 21.77
CA PRO A 485 29.40 10.41 22.59
C PRO A 485 29.42 9.90 24.03
N ASP A 486 30.31 10.42 24.88
CA ASP A 486 30.40 10.06 26.29
C ASP A 486 28.99 9.85 26.86
N SER A 487 28.64 8.59 27.08
CA SER A 487 27.26 8.25 27.31
C SER A 487 26.85 8.84 28.67
N TYR A 488 25.60 9.30 28.78
CA TYR A 488 25.01 9.67 30.06
C TYR A 488 24.88 8.39 30.91
N HIS A 489 25.98 7.90 31.48
CA HIS A 489 26.02 6.72 32.33
C HIS A 489 25.41 7.05 33.69
N LYS A 490 24.09 6.93 33.79
CA LYS A 490 23.47 6.65 35.09
C LYS A 490 23.94 5.25 35.50
N HIS A 491 24.91 5.19 36.40
CA HIS A 491 25.51 3.94 36.84
C HIS A 491 24.45 3.02 37.47
N TYR A 492 24.48 1.73 37.14
CA TYR A 492 23.66 0.76 37.87
C TYR A 492 24.19 0.63 39.30
N PRO A 493 23.30 0.35 40.27
CA PRO A 493 23.75 -0.14 41.56
C PRO A 493 24.51 -1.46 41.40
N SER A 494 25.33 -1.80 42.39
CA SER A 494 26.07 -3.07 42.39
C SER A 494 25.11 -4.25 42.25
N SER A 495 25.41 -5.13 41.29
CA SER A 495 24.63 -6.35 41.03
C SER A 495 25.36 -7.57 41.55
N SER A 496 24.64 -8.51 42.17
CA SER A 496 25.16 -9.85 42.49
C SER A 496 24.67 -10.86 41.45
N VAL A 497 25.56 -11.72 40.98
CA VAL A 497 25.21 -12.84 40.08
C VAL A 497 25.17 -14.11 40.90
N HIS A 498 24.05 -14.82 40.82
CA HIS A 498 23.84 -16.11 41.47
C HIS A 498 23.91 -17.21 40.42
N GLU A 499 24.88 -18.11 40.54
CA GLU A 499 24.92 -19.34 39.76
C GLU A 499 23.99 -20.37 40.41
N ILE A 500 23.09 -20.94 39.62
CA ILE A 500 22.05 -21.86 40.08
C ILE A 500 22.15 -23.14 39.25
N LYS A 501 22.23 -24.29 39.92
CA LYS A 501 22.16 -25.59 39.27
C LYS A 501 20.70 -26.04 39.18
N ALA A 502 20.17 -26.07 37.97
CA ALA A 502 18.85 -26.59 37.67
C ALA A 502 18.78 -28.12 37.86
N GLU A 503 17.57 -28.66 37.97
CA GLU A 503 17.32 -30.08 38.27
C GLU A 503 17.89 -31.02 37.19
N ASP A 504 17.88 -30.59 35.93
CA ASP A 504 18.50 -31.32 34.81
C ASP A 504 20.04 -31.22 34.79
N GLY A 505 20.64 -30.66 35.85
CA GLY A 505 22.08 -30.55 36.04
C GLY A 505 22.71 -29.36 35.32
N ARG A 506 21.93 -28.50 34.67
CA ARG A 506 22.46 -27.33 33.95
C ARG A 506 22.64 -26.11 34.84
N ILE A 507 23.71 -25.38 34.59
CA ILE A 507 24.03 -24.17 35.35
C ILE A 507 23.43 -22.98 34.60
N ILE A 508 22.57 -22.25 35.29
CA ILE A 508 21.96 -20.98 34.84
C ILE A 508 22.39 -19.86 35.78
N CYS A 509 22.26 -18.62 35.35
CA CYS A 509 22.62 -17.47 36.18
C CYS A 509 21.39 -16.59 36.43
N CYS A 510 21.32 -16.01 37.61
CA CYS A 510 20.35 -14.97 37.96
C CYS A 510 21.10 -13.73 38.44
N ARG A 511 20.92 -12.60 37.75
CA ARG A 511 21.49 -11.32 38.17
C ARG A 511 20.49 -10.58 39.04
N GLN A 512 20.91 -10.21 40.24
CA GLN A 512 20.11 -9.50 41.22
C GLN A 512 20.66 -8.08 41.40
N TRP A 513 19.75 -7.10 41.42
CA TRP A 513 20.04 -5.74 41.88
C TRP A 513 19.18 -5.46 43.11
N LYS A 514 19.85 -5.09 44.20
CA LYS A 514 19.17 -4.69 45.44
C LYS A 514 18.82 -3.21 45.38
N CYS A 515 17.68 -2.84 45.95
CA CYS A 515 17.31 -1.44 46.08
C CYS A 515 18.17 -0.80 47.20
N GLY A 516 19.00 0.19 46.85
CA GLY A 516 19.84 0.92 47.79
C GLY A 516 19.17 2.14 48.43
N GLN A 517 17.94 2.48 48.03
CA GLN A 517 17.19 3.63 48.53
C GLN A 517 15.93 3.15 49.24
N THR A 518 15.80 3.46 50.53
CA THR A 518 14.51 3.37 51.22
C THR A 518 13.48 4.19 50.44
N PRO A 519 12.35 3.61 50.00
CA PRO A 519 11.40 4.32 49.16
C PRO A 519 10.91 5.58 49.89
N ARG A 520 11.23 6.76 49.37
CA ARG A 520 10.86 8.08 49.93
C ARG A 520 9.35 8.35 49.98
N ARG A 521 8.49 7.36 49.70
CA ARG A 521 7.04 7.53 49.53
C ARG A 521 6.12 6.51 50.21
N LEU A 522 6.61 5.62 51.06
CA LEU A 522 5.73 4.78 51.89
C LEU A 522 6.11 4.93 53.36
N LYS A 523 5.34 5.77 54.08
CA LYS A 523 5.24 5.69 55.54
C LYS A 523 4.66 4.31 55.88
N GLY A 524 5.49 3.38 56.31
CA GLY A 524 5.12 2.04 56.75
C GLY A 524 6.01 0.96 56.14
N GLU A 525 6.78 0.28 56.99
CA GLU A 525 7.74 -0.79 56.67
C GLU A 525 7.07 -2.03 56.05
N LYS A 526 6.70 -1.98 54.78
CA LYS A 526 6.33 -3.19 54.03
C LYS A 526 7.34 -3.41 52.91
N GLN A 527 8.15 -4.46 53.07
CA GLN A 527 9.06 -4.93 52.02
C GLN A 527 8.23 -5.33 50.80
N LEU A 528 8.50 -4.68 49.67
CA LEU A 528 7.84 -4.98 48.39
C LEU A 528 8.31 -6.34 47.87
N ASN A 529 7.44 -7.04 47.14
CA ASN A 529 7.80 -8.32 46.54
C ASN A 529 8.87 -8.12 45.44
N PRO A 530 9.84 -9.05 45.32
CA PRO A 530 10.84 -9.02 44.25
C PRO A 530 10.20 -9.24 42.88
N VAL A 531 10.85 -8.71 41.85
CA VAL A 531 10.42 -8.81 40.45
C VAL A 531 11.41 -9.66 39.66
N LEU A 532 10.93 -10.76 39.09
CA LEU A 532 11.68 -11.64 38.19
C LEU A 532 11.41 -11.28 36.73
N LEU A 533 12.48 -10.99 36.00
CA LEU A 533 12.50 -10.58 34.61
C LEU A 533 12.93 -11.77 33.74
N LEU A 534 12.09 -12.11 32.76
CA LEU A 534 12.29 -13.22 31.82
C LEU A 534 12.41 -12.67 30.40
N ASN A 535 13.61 -12.71 29.83
CA ASN A 535 13.88 -12.20 28.49
C ASN A 535 13.31 -13.09 27.37
N GLY A 536 13.35 -12.51 26.16
CA GLY A 536 13.05 -13.23 24.93
C GLY A 536 14.16 -14.18 24.50
N TYR A 537 14.09 -14.62 23.24
CA TYR A 537 15.03 -15.59 22.70
C TYR A 537 16.36 -14.92 22.37
N SER A 538 17.39 -15.17 23.19
CA SER A 538 18.78 -14.77 22.92
C SER A 538 19.06 -13.26 22.82
N ILE A 539 18.14 -12.42 23.29
CA ILE A 539 18.26 -10.95 23.32
C ILE A 539 17.92 -10.45 24.73
N GLU A 540 18.83 -9.68 25.32
CA GLU A 540 18.56 -8.96 26.56
C GLU A 540 17.59 -7.81 26.28
N SER A 541 16.46 -7.82 26.98
CA SER A 541 15.38 -6.85 26.75
C SER A 541 15.12 -5.95 27.96
N SER A 542 15.65 -6.31 29.13
CA SER A 542 15.29 -5.64 30.39
C SER A 542 16.42 -4.80 30.97
N TRP A 543 17.68 -5.26 30.80
CA TRP A 543 18.89 -4.55 31.22
C TRP A 543 19.59 -3.90 30.03
N LEU A 544 19.48 -2.58 29.90
CA LEU A 544 19.91 -1.81 28.72
C LEU A 544 20.94 -0.74 29.11
N PRO A 545 22.25 -1.06 29.13
CA PRO A 545 23.27 -0.19 29.69
C PRO A 545 23.53 1.09 28.89
N THR A 546 23.15 1.10 27.61
CA THR A 546 23.32 2.26 26.71
C THR A 546 22.16 3.24 26.76
N GLU A 547 21.02 2.85 27.32
CA GLU A 547 19.84 3.71 27.43
C GLU A 547 19.82 4.41 28.80
N PRO A 548 19.19 5.58 28.94
CA PRO A 548 19.09 6.27 30.24
C PRO A 548 18.02 5.67 31.15
N ASN A 549 16.95 5.12 30.57
CA ASN A 549 15.81 4.55 31.27
C ASN A 549 15.54 3.14 30.73
N ASP A 550 15.72 2.13 31.57
CA ASP A 550 15.37 0.74 31.25
C ASP A 550 14.44 0.16 32.32
N LEU A 551 13.91 -1.03 32.08
CA LEU A 551 12.95 -1.65 32.97
C LEU A 551 13.57 -1.94 34.35
N VAL A 552 14.84 -2.38 34.39
CA VAL A 552 15.55 -2.65 35.65
C VAL A 552 15.66 -1.39 36.52
N ARG A 553 16.17 -0.27 35.99
CA ARG A 553 16.25 0.99 36.76
C ARG A 553 14.88 1.52 37.15
N THR A 554 13.90 1.43 36.25
CA THR A 554 12.53 1.86 36.53
C THR A 554 11.94 1.12 37.72
N LEU A 555 12.13 -0.20 37.82
CA LEU A 555 11.66 -1.01 38.93
C LEU A 555 12.44 -0.74 40.23
N LEU A 556 13.76 -0.52 40.14
CA LEU A 556 14.59 -0.18 41.29
C LEU A 556 14.22 1.20 41.87
N GLU A 557 13.90 2.18 41.02
CA GLU A 557 13.42 3.51 41.43
C GLU A 557 12.05 3.46 42.12
N GLU A 558 11.22 2.47 41.75
CA GLU A 558 9.94 2.17 42.40
C GLU A 558 10.09 1.37 43.71
N GLY A 559 11.32 1.02 44.09
CA GLY A 559 11.62 0.32 45.34
C GLY A 559 11.58 -1.20 45.25
N HIS A 560 11.42 -1.78 44.06
CA HIS A 560 11.43 -3.23 43.89
C HIS A 560 12.85 -3.77 43.74
N GLU A 561 13.11 -4.91 44.39
CA GLU A 561 14.29 -5.72 44.09
C GLU A 561 14.10 -6.44 42.75
N THR A 562 15.07 -6.35 41.85
CA THR A 562 14.95 -6.92 40.49
C THR A 562 15.89 -8.09 40.29
N TRP A 563 15.35 -9.17 39.74
CA TRP A 563 16.05 -10.39 39.37
C TRP A 563 15.92 -10.60 37.87
N LEU A 564 17.03 -10.90 37.19
CA LEU A 564 17.06 -11.18 35.76
C LEU A 564 17.56 -12.60 35.53
N LEU A 565 16.71 -13.45 34.98
CA LEU A 565 17.07 -14.83 34.64
C LEU A 565 17.86 -14.86 33.32
N GLN A 566 19.10 -15.32 33.42
CA GLN A 566 19.96 -15.68 32.29
C GLN A 566 19.86 -17.20 32.07
N SER A 567 18.75 -17.60 31.44
CA SER A 567 18.41 -19.01 31.14
C SER A 567 19.36 -19.63 30.11
N ARG A 568 19.11 -20.90 29.74
CA ARG A 568 19.83 -21.61 28.67
C ARG A 568 19.71 -20.98 27.26
N LEU A 569 18.87 -19.95 27.11
CA LEU A 569 18.76 -19.12 25.91
C LEU A 569 19.75 -17.95 25.88
N HIS A 570 20.32 -17.58 27.03
CA HIS A 570 21.13 -16.39 27.16
C HIS A 570 22.49 -16.57 26.45
N PRO A 571 23.01 -15.56 25.72
CA PRO A 571 24.27 -15.67 24.98
C PRO A 571 25.50 -16.04 25.82
N LEU A 572 25.48 -15.74 27.12
CA LEU A 572 26.51 -16.15 28.09
C LEU A 572 26.40 -17.61 28.53
N ASN A 573 25.18 -18.18 28.54
CA ASN A 573 24.89 -19.56 28.95
C ASN A 573 24.14 -20.36 27.86
N PRO A 574 24.59 -20.37 26.59
CA PRO A 574 23.83 -20.99 25.52
C PRO A 574 23.93 -22.52 25.61
N ALA A 575 22.80 -23.21 25.50
CA ALA A 575 22.77 -24.66 25.44
C ALA A 575 22.65 -25.17 23.98
N ASP A 576 23.39 -26.24 23.66
CA ASP A 576 23.37 -26.92 22.36
C ASP A 576 22.20 -27.91 22.17
N ASN A 577 21.51 -28.26 23.26
CA ASN A 577 20.39 -29.19 23.22
C ASN A 577 19.38 -28.88 24.33
N PHE A 578 18.20 -28.39 23.96
CA PHE A 578 17.09 -28.11 24.86
C PHE A 578 15.83 -27.78 24.04
N THR A 579 14.70 -27.73 24.73
CA THR A 579 13.41 -27.28 24.24
C THR A 579 12.93 -26.08 25.07
N ILE A 580 11.99 -25.28 24.55
CA ILE A 580 11.38 -24.19 25.34
C ILE A 580 10.71 -24.72 26.63
N GLU A 581 10.29 -25.99 26.64
CA GLU A 581 9.71 -26.65 27.81
C GLU A 581 10.72 -26.78 28.95
N ASP A 582 11.99 -27.07 28.66
CA ASP A 582 13.03 -27.21 29.68
C ASP A 582 13.25 -25.91 30.48
N ILE A 583 13.03 -24.75 29.85
CA ILE A 583 13.11 -23.45 30.53
C ILE A 583 11.98 -23.31 31.54
N GLY A 584 10.76 -23.67 31.15
CA GLY A 584 9.60 -23.63 32.05
C GLY A 584 9.65 -24.69 33.13
N ARG A 585 10.22 -25.86 32.82
CA ARG A 585 10.28 -27.01 33.72
C ARG A 585 11.44 -26.96 34.71
N TYR A 586 12.58 -26.40 34.33
CA TYR A 586 13.80 -26.44 35.15
C TYR A 586 14.35 -25.04 35.47
N ASP A 587 14.50 -24.16 34.47
CA ASP A 587 15.21 -22.89 34.68
C ASP A 587 14.42 -21.89 35.56
N ILE A 588 13.14 -21.67 35.24
CA ILE A 588 12.29 -20.73 35.98
C ILE A 588 12.02 -21.24 37.41
N PRO A 589 11.67 -22.52 37.65
CA PRO A 589 11.51 -23.04 39.00
C PRO A 589 12.77 -22.91 39.84
N ALA A 590 13.95 -23.18 39.28
CA ALA A 590 15.23 -23.03 39.99
C ALA A 590 15.51 -21.55 40.36
N ALA A 591 15.20 -20.62 39.47
CA ALA A 591 15.32 -19.19 39.75
C ALA A 591 14.39 -18.73 40.88
N ILE A 592 13.11 -19.12 40.84
CA ILE A 592 12.15 -18.80 41.90
C ILE A 592 12.56 -19.48 43.22
N GLY A 593 13.00 -20.73 43.18
CA GLY A 593 13.53 -21.45 44.34
C GLY A 593 14.64 -20.69 45.03
N LYS A 594 15.59 -20.12 44.27
CA LYS A 594 16.67 -19.30 44.84
C LYS A 594 16.18 -17.99 45.47
N ILE A 595 15.17 -17.36 44.88
CA ILE A 595 14.55 -16.15 45.45
C ILE A 595 13.86 -16.49 46.78
N LEU A 596 13.10 -17.60 46.83
CA LEU A 596 12.42 -18.08 48.03
C LEU A 596 13.42 -18.51 49.12
N GLU A 597 14.56 -19.08 48.75
CA GLU A 597 15.65 -19.43 49.68
C GLU A 597 16.21 -18.18 50.39
N LEU A 598 16.36 -17.06 49.67
CA LEU A 598 16.95 -15.83 50.20
C LEU A 598 15.96 -14.94 50.97
N HIS A 599 14.68 -14.96 50.58
CA HIS A 599 13.65 -14.06 51.14
C HIS A 599 12.61 -14.77 52.01
N GLY A 600 12.64 -16.10 52.07
CA GLY A 600 11.69 -16.94 52.80
C GLY A 600 10.50 -17.40 51.94
N HIS A 601 9.91 -18.54 52.33
CA HIS A 601 8.89 -19.25 51.54
C HIS A 601 7.54 -18.53 51.41
N ASN A 602 7.29 -17.50 52.24
CA ASN A 602 6.04 -16.74 52.24
C ASN A 602 6.04 -15.56 51.27
N ILE A 603 7.20 -15.21 50.68
CA ILE A 603 7.27 -14.11 49.74
C ILE A 603 6.65 -14.52 48.39
N LYS A 604 6.02 -13.56 47.73
CA LYS A 604 5.54 -13.74 46.36
C LYS A 604 6.48 -13.04 45.40
N VAL A 605 6.47 -13.44 44.14
CA VAL A 605 7.32 -12.87 43.10
C VAL A 605 6.45 -12.26 42.01
N HIS A 606 6.73 -11.02 41.61
CA HIS A 606 6.14 -10.44 40.40
C HIS A 606 6.95 -10.92 39.19
N ILE A 607 6.29 -11.31 38.11
CA ILE A 607 6.99 -11.79 36.91
C ILE A 607 6.69 -10.85 35.74
N VAL A 608 7.74 -10.38 35.07
CA VAL A 608 7.64 -9.66 33.80
C VAL A 608 8.38 -10.49 32.74
N ALA A 609 7.65 -10.94 31.73
CA ALA A 609 8.15 -11.85 30.72
C ALA A 609 8.00 -11.29 29.31
N HIS A 610 8.97 -11.58 28.45
CA HIS A 610 8.97 -11.16 27.04
C HIS A 610 9.12 -12.36 26.11
N CYS A 611 8.38 -12.36 24.99
CA CYS A 611 8.54 -13.33 23.90
C CYS A 611 8.62 -14.80 24.39
N ALA A 612 9.77 -15.47 24.20
CA ALA A 612 10.00 -16.85 24.61
C ALA A 612 9.95 -17.04 26.14
N GLY A 613 10.40 -16.07 26.94
CA GLY A 613 10.24 -16.08 28.39
C GLY A 613 8.78 -16.10 28.81
N GLY A 614 7.92 -15.41 28.03
CA GLY A 614 6.46 -15.47 28.21
C GLY A 614 5.88 -16.84 27.92
N LEU A 615 6.36 -17.56 26.90
CA LEU A 615 5.95 -18.94 26.65
C LEU A 615 6.40 -19.86 27.79
N ALA A 616 7.65 -19.74 28.22
CA ALA A 616 8.25 -20.58 29.25
C ALA A 616 7.55 -20.44 30.62
N ILE A 617 7.18 -19.23 31.04
CA ILE A 617 6.46 -19.06 32.32
C ILE A 617 5.05 -19.66 32.29
N HIS A 618 4.35 -19.59 31.15
CA HIS A 618 3.05 -20.24 31.02
C HIS A 618 3.21 -21.78 31.03
N ILE A 619 4.27 -22.32 30.42
CA ILE A 619 4.60 -23.75 30.54
C ILE A 619 4.90 -24.11 32.01
N ALA A 620 5.66 -23.29 32.74
CA ALA A 620 5.99 -23.54 34.14
C ALA A 620 4.72 -23.62 35.03
N LEU A 621 3.81 -22.67 34.87
CA LEU A 621 2.59 -22.58 35.67
C LEU A 621 1.54 -23.62 35.27
N MET A 622 1.22 -23.72 33.98
CA MET A 622 0.20 -24.66 33.49
C MET A 622 0.72 -26.11 33.51
N GLY A 623 2.03 -26.32 33.41
CA GLY A 623 2.68 -27.62 33.64
C GLY A 623 2.71 -28.04 35.11
N GLY A 624 2.43 -27.12 36.05
CA GLY A 624 2.44 -27.39 37.49
C GLY A 624 3.84 -27.46 38.10
N HIS A 625 4.86 -26.95 37.40
CA HIS A 625 6.24 -26.85 37.90
C HIS A 625 6.40 -25.71 38.92
N ILE A 626 5.50 -24.73 38.90
CA ILE A 626 5.44 -23.62 39.84
C ILE A 626 3.99 -23.42 40.27
N SER A 627 3.75 -23.26 41.58
CA SER A 627 2.43 -22.90 42.09
C SER A 627 2.17 -21.41 41.92
N ALA A 628 0.99 -21.05 41.39
CA ALA A 628 0.54 -19.66 41.28
C ALA A 628 0.52 -18.92 42.63
N THR A 629 0.51 -19.63 43.76
CA THR A 629 0.57 -19.05 45.11
C THR A 629 1.87 -18.28 45.38
N HIS A 630 2.98 -18.67 44.75
CA HIS A 630 4.27 -17.97 44.83
C HIS A 630 4.37 -16.77 43.88
N ILE A 631 3.36 -16.51 43.05
CA ILE A 631 3.37 -15.41 42.08
C ILE A 631 2.37 -14.34 42.51
N ALA A 632 2.85 -13.10 42.62
CA ALA A 632 2.01 -11.96 42.95
C ALA A 632 1.24 -11.44 41.73
N SER A 633 1.91 -11.33 40.58
CA SER A 633 1.31 -10.95 39.31
C SER A 633 2.16 -11.40 38.12
N LEU A 634 1.55 -11.54 36.94
CA LEU A 634 2.24 -11.88 35.70
C LEU A 634 1.99 -10.84 34.62
N SER A 635 3.05 -10.19 34.14
CA SER A 635 3.01 -9.31 32.97
C SER A 635 3.73 -9.97 31.80
N CYS A 636 3.11 -10.03 30.63
CA CYS A 636 3.70 -10.60 29.41
C CYS A 636 3.66 -9.61 28.25
N THR A 637 4.81 -9.36 27.63
CA THR A 637 4.94 -8.49 26.46
C THR A 637 5.09 -9.32 25.19
N ASN A 638 4.24 -9.07 24.19
CA ASN A 638 4.10 -9.81 22.93
C ASN A 638 4.22 -11.34 23.07
N SER A 639 3.64 -11.87 24.14
CA SER A 639 3.67 -13.29 24.51
C SER A 639 2.50 -13.63 25.42
N SER A 640 2.08 -14.89 25.39
CA SER A 640 1.07 -15.49 26.28
C SER A 640 1.17 -17.03 26.15
N MET A 641 0.22 -17.80 26.68
CA MET A 641 0.08 -19.22 26.30
C MET A 641 -0.23 -19.41 24.80
N PHE A 642 -0.69 -18.37 24.13
CA PHE A 642 -0.81 -18.29 22.67
C PHE A 642 0.40 -17.59 22.06
N PHE A 643 0.72 -17.93 20.81
CA PHE A 643 1.81 -17.30 20.06
C PHE A 643 1.45 -17.22 18.57
N LYS A 644 0.80 -16.12 18.18
CA LYS A 644 0.31 -15.89 16.81
C LYS A 644 1.27 -15.01 16.04
N LEU A 645 2.01 -15.63 15.13
CA LEU A 645 2.93 -14.96 14.21
C LEU A 645 2.20 -14.22 13.09
N ASN A 646 2.87 -13.25 12.48
CA ASN A 646 2.39 -12.63 11.23
C ASN A 646 2.49 -13.60 10.04
N ALA A 647 1.81 -13.29 8.94
CA ALA A 647 1.69 -14.19 7.79
C ALA A 647 3.05 -14.64 7.21
N LEU A 648 4.05 -13.76 7.18
CA LEU A 648 5.38 -14.07 6.66
C LEU A 648 6.14 -15.03 7.58
N ALA A 649 6.14 -14.77 8.90
CA ALA A 649 6.78 -15.61 9.88
C ALA A 649 6.08 -16.97 10.03
N THR A 650 4.74 -17.02 9.96
CA THR A 650 3.97 -18.27 9.90
C THR A 650 4.37 -19.11 8.69
N PHE A 651 4.46 -18.49 7.51
CA PHE A 651 4.89 -19.20 6.30
C PHE A 651 6.31 -19.76 6.44
N LYS A 652 7.23 -18.99 7.04
CA LYS A 652 8.60 -19.43 7.34
C LYS A 652 8.63 -20.65 8.26
N MET A 653 7.77 -20.68 9.28
CA MET A 653 7.65 -21.82 10.20
C MET A 653 7.00 -23.04 9.54
N TRP A 654 6.16 -22.87 8.52
CA TRP A 654 5.60 -23.99 7.76
C TRP A 654 6.65 -24.67 6.88
N LEU A 655 7.49 -23.89 6.20
CA LEU A 655 8.61 -24.40 5.42
C LEU A 655 9.58 -25.25 6.28
N PRO A 656 10.26 -26.24 5.70
CA PRO A 656 11.21 -27.09 6.42
C PRO A 656 12.55 -26.38 6.71
N LEU A 657 12.56 -25.04 6.83
CA LEU A 657 13.79 -24.25 7.02
C LEU A 657 14.48 -24.58 8.35
N VAL A 658 13.72 -24.76 9.44
CA VAL A 658 14.30 -25.14 10.74
C VAL A 658 14.92 -26.55 10.67
N PRO A 659 14.21 -27.62 10.25
CA PRO A 659 14.83 -28.95 10.07
C PRO A 659 16.08 -28.93 9.19
N VAL A 660 16.05 -28.23 8.05
CA VAL A 660 17.20 -28.11 7.15
C VAL A 660 18.36 -27.38 7.83
N SER A 661 18.08 -26.29 8.54
CA SER A 661 19.12 -25.52 9.26
C SER A 661 19.78 -26.36 10.35
N MET A 662 18.98 -27.12 11.12
CA MET A 662 19.51 -28.04 12.14
C MET A 662 20.36 -29.15 11.52
N ALA A 663 19.95 -29.70 10.36
CA ALA A 663 20.74 -30.69 9.64
C ALA A 663 22.09 -30.14 9.16
N ILE A 664 22.14 -28.87 8.72
CA ILE A 664 23.37 -28.19 8.32
C ILE A 664 24.30 -27.97 9.53
N LEU A 665 23.75 -27.54 10.68
CA LEU A 665 24.51 -27.30 11.91
C LEU A 665 25.12 -28.59 12.49
N GLY A 666 24.37 -29.69 12.45
CA GLY A 666 24.83 -30.99 12.96
C GLY A 666 24.86 -31.01 14.49
N LYS A 667 26.04 -31.23 15.09
CA LYS A 667 26.19 -31.36 16.55
C LYS A 667 26.40 -30.02 17.28
N ASN A 668 26.87 -28.99 16.59
CA ASN A 668 27.05 -27.67 17.16
C ASN A 668 25.84 -26.81 16.77
N ASN A 669 24.93 -26.60 17.72
CA ASN A 669 23.66 -25.93 17.47
C ASN A 669 23.69 -24.46 17.91
N ILE A 670 24.84 -23.92 18.30
CA ILE A 670 24.97 -22.50 18.62
C ILE A 670 25.47 -21.78 17.39
N LEU A 671 24.62 -20.93 16.80
CA LEU A 671 25.00 -20.06 15.70
C LEU A 671 25.71 -18.82 16.26
N PRO A 672 27.04 -18.68 16.12
CA PRO A 672 27.68 -17.41 16.42
C PRO A 672 27.12 -16.35 15.47
N LEU A 673 26.96 -15.11 15.92
CA LEU A 673 26.43 -14.01 15.10
C LEU A 673 27.51 -13.02 14.67
N LEU A 674 28.50 -12.76 15.51
CA LEU A 674 29.59 -11.83 15.23
C LEU A 674 30.39 -12.25 13.99
N GLU A 675 30.60 -11.32 13.06
CA GLU A 675 31.33 -11.56 11.82
C GLU A 675 32.80 -11.97 12.08
N THR A 676 33.42 -11.41 13.12
CA THR A 676 34.81 -11.65 13.52
C THR A 676 35.05 -13.01 14.19
N SER A 677 33.99 -13.77 14.51
CA SER A 677 34.17 -15.09 15.12
C SER A 677 34.71 -16.10 14.11
N GLU A 678 35.69 -16.92 14.52
CA GLU A 678 36.09 -18.09 13.73
C GLU A 678 34.90 -19.05 13.64
N THR A 679 34.32 -19.17 12.44
CA THR A 679 33.14 -20.01 12.21
C THR A 679 33.43 -21.14 11.24
N SER A 680 32.85 -22.30 11.49
CA SER A 680 32.87 -23.38 10.49
C SER A 680 32.09 -22.98 9.23
N PHE A 681 32.45 -23.58 8.09
CA PHE A 681 31.79 -23.34 6.81
C PHE A 681 30.25 -23.47 6.88
N ARG A 682 29.73 -24.39 7.70
CA ARG A 682 28.29 -24.62 7.92
C ARG A 682 27.59 -23.41 8.57
N HIS A 683 28.22 -22.80 9.57
CA HIS A 683 27.68 -21.60 10.21
C HIS A 683 27.72 -20.40 9.27
N HIS A 684 28.81 -20.25 8.51
CA HIS A 684 28.94 -19.20 7.51
C HIS A 684 27.84 -19.33 6.43
N LEU A 685 27.61 -20.54 5.92
CA LEU A 685 26.55 -20.83 4.96
C LEU A 685 25.17 -20.42 5.51
N LEU A 686 24.84 -20.76 6.75
CA LEU A 686 23.56 -20.40 7.37
C LEU A 686 23.40 -18.90 7.59
N ARG A 687 24.48 -18.19 7.98
CA ARG A 687 24.48 -16.72 8.05
C ARG A 687 24.18 -16.12 6.69
N CYS A 688 24.81 -16.61 5.62
CA CYS A 688 24.55 -16.17 4.26
C CYS A 688 23.08 -16.40 3.87
N ILE A 689 22.55 -17.60 4.08
CA ILE A 689 21.13 -17.92 3.81
C ILE A 689 20.20 -16.96 4.58
N ALA A 690 20.45 -16.74 5.88
CA ALA A 690 19.63 -15.86 6.70
C ALA A 690 19.61 -14.39 6.19
N ARG A 691 20.72 -13.90 5.63
CA ARG A 691 20.80 -12.54 5.05
C ARG A 691 19.93 -12.37 3.80
N PHE A 692 19.64 -13.44 3.08
CA PHE A 692 18.78 -13.39 1.89
C PHE A 692 17.29 -13.56 2.20
N ILE A 693 16.91 -14.06 3.38
CA ILE A 693 15.50 -14.27 3.74
C ILE A 693 14.72 -12.92 3.69
N PRO A 694 13.58 -12.86 2.96
CA PRO A 694 12.77 -11.65 2.84
C PRO A 694 12.27 -11.13 4.19
N ARG A 695 12.25 -9.80 4.34
CA ARG A 695 11.83 -9.10 5.57
C ARG A 695 11.34 -7.67 5.28
N TYR A 696 10.69 -7.04 6.25
CA TYR A 696 10.10 -5.70 6.09
C TYR A 696 11.15 -4.59 6.09
N GLU A 697 12.14 -4.67 6.98
CA GLU A 697 13.16 -3.63 7.14
C GLU A 697 14.56 -4.24 7.11
N ARG A 698 15.53 -3.46 6.63
CA ARG A 698 16.95 -3.85 6.60
C ARG A 698 17.85 -2.74 7.08
N CYS A 699 18.97 -3.16 7.63
CA CYS A 699 20.04 -2.27 8.05
C CYS A 699 21.39 -2.74 7.50
N THR A 700 22.40 -1.90 7.65
CA THR A 700 23.77 -2.16 7.17
C THR A 700 24.59 -3.03 8.14
N CYS A 701 24.07 -3.33 9.34
CA CYS A 701 24.71 -4.23 10.30
C CYS A 701 24.45 -5.69 9.94
N ASN A 702 25.53 -6.44 9.63
CA ASN A 702 25.45 -7.83 9.18
C ASN A 702 24.81 -8.75 10.24
N GLU A 703 25.10 -8.54 11.52
CA GLU A 703 24.56 -9.31 12.63
C GLU A 703 23.04 -9.14 12.76
N CYS A 704 22.55 -7.90 12.62
CA CYS A 704 21.12 -7.60 12.59
C CYS A 704 20.43 -8.26 11.39
N GLU A 705 21.08 -8.27 10.24
CA GLU A 705 20.59 -8.89 9.02
C GLU A 705 20.48 -10.43 9.14
N VAL A 706 21.42 -11.08 9.83
CA VAL A 706 21.35 -12.52 10.13
C VAL A 706 20.22 -12.81 11.11
N LEU A 707 20.18 -12.10 12.25
CA LEU A 707 19.16 -12.31 13.28
C LEU A 707 17.74 -12.08 12.74
N SER A 708 17.57 -10.99 11.96
CA SER A 708 16.31 -10.66 11.31
C SER A 708 15.91 -11.67 10.23
N GLY A 709 16.87 -12.38 9.63
CA GLY A 709 16.57 -13.53 8.77
C GLY A 709 16.00 -14.71 9.56
N VAL A 710 16.63 -15.04 10.69
CA VAL A 710 16.26 -16.18 11.52
C VAL A 710 14.92 -15.98 12.23
N PHE A 711 14.62 -14.80 12.76
CA PHE A 711 13.35 -14.50 13.43
C PHE A 711 12.34 -13.79 12.52
N GLY A 712 12.79 -12.82 11.75
CA GLY A 712 11.97 -11.74 11.18
C GLY A 712 12.41 -10.41 11.81
N ASN A 713 11.84 -9.28 11.40
CA ASN A 713 12.10 -8.01 12.10
C ASN A 713 11.52 -8.08 13.52
N VAL A 714 12.40 -8.04 14.53
CA VAL A 714 12.02 -8.13 15.95
C VAL A 714 11.71 -6.76 16.56
N PHE A 715 12.13 -5.67 15.94
CA PHE A 715 11.79 -4.30 16.34
C PHE A 715 11.72 -3.41 15.10
N TRP A 716 11.21 -2.20 15.28
CA TRP A 716 11.23 -1.16 14.26
C TRP A 716 12.45 -0.25 14.48
N HIS A 717 13.38 -0.13 13.52
CA HIS A 717 14.63 0.61 13.76
C HIS A 717 14.39 2.09 14.10
N GLN A 718 13.26 2.66 13.64
CA GLN A 718 12.89 4.03 14.01
C GLN A 718 12.64 4.20 15.53
N ASN A 719 12.23 3.15 16.24
CA ASN A 719 11.97 3.20 17.69
C ASN A 719 13.22 2.92 18.54
N ILE A 720 14.32 2.48 17.92
CA ILE A 720 15.55 2.10 18.62
C ILE A 720 16.59 3.19 18.45
N SER A 721 17.27 3.54 19.55
CA SER A 721 18.41 4.46 19.51
C SER A 721 19.59 3.82 18.76
N ARG A 722 20.50 4.64 18.22
CA ARG A 722 21.69 4.10 17.52
C ARG A 722 22.63 3.35 18.47
N THR A 723 22.78 3.82 19.71
CA THR A 723 23.62 3.20 20.75
C THR A 723 23.05 1.86 21.19
N MET A 724 21.73 1.77 21.40
CA MET A 724 21.03 0.51 21.70
C MET A 724 21.17 -0.50 20.57
N HIS A 725 20.93 -0.07 19.32
CA HIS A 725 21.08 -0.94 18.15
C HIS A 725 22.52 -1.50 18.05
N HIS A 726 23.54 -0.66 18.24
CA HIS A 726 24.93 -1.10 18.22
C HIS A 726 25.23 -2.11 19.33
N TRP A 727 24.84 -1.81 20.57
CA TRP A 727 25.08 -2.67 21.73
C TRP A 727 24.39 -4.04 21.61
N ILE A 728 23.13 -4.08 21.15
CA ILE A 728 22.39 -5.34 20.97
C ILE A 728 23.18 -6.30 20.08
N TYR A 729 23.74 -5.83 18.98
CA TYR A 729 24.35 -6.71 17.99
C TYR A 729 25.85 -6.93 18.17
N ARG A 730 26.57 -5.97 18.76
CA ARG A 730 28.02 -6.08 18.98
C ARG A 730 28.36 -6.73 20.31
N GLU A 731 27.57 -6.50 21.35
CA GLU A 731 27.91 -6.92 22.71
C GLU A 731 26.94 -7.94 23.29
N ASN A 732 25.63 -7.77 23.04
CA ASN A 732 24.62 -8.60 23.68
C ASN A 732 24.35 -9.92 22.94
N THR A 733 23.88 -9.83 21.70
CA THR A 733 23.40 -10.96 20.89
C THR A 733 24.55 -11.52 20.05
N THR A 734 25.57 -12.05 20.72
CA THR A 734 26.78 -12.57 20.07
C THR A 734 26.66 -14.03 19.64
N ARG A 735 25.81 -14.81 20.31
CA ARG A 735 25.57 -16.25 20.10
C ARG A 735 24.07 -16.53 20.12
N LEU A 736 23.60 -17.32 19.16
CA LEU A 736 22.19 -17.71 19.03
C LEU A 736 22.05 -19.24 19.19
N PRO A 737 21.49 -19.74 20.30
CA PRO A 737 21.25 -21.17 20.48
C PRO A 737 20.09 -21.65 19.59
N MET A 738 20.38 -22.41 18.53
CA MET A 738 19.39 -22.89 17.57
C MET A 738 18.60 -24.11 18.07
N ALA A 739 19.05 -24.77 19.14
CA ALA A 739 18.47 -26.01 19.65
C ALA A 739 16.99 -25.90 20.05
N GLY A 740 16.54 -24.72 20.51
CA GLY A 740 15.13 -24.50 20.88
C GLY A 740 14.18 -24.30 19.68
N PHE A 741 14.69 -24.03 18.47
CA PHE A 741 13.85 -23.72 17.30
C PHE A 741 12.93 -24.87 16.83
N PRO A 742 13.35 -26.16 16.86
CA PRO A 742 12.45 -27.27 16.54
C PRO A 742 11.19 -27.28 17.42
N HIS A 743 11.33 -27.04 18.72
CA HIS A 743 10.17 -26.94 19.62
C HIS A 743 9.39 -25.64 19.38
N LEU A 744 10.08 -24.50 19.24
CA LEU A 744 9.43 -23.22 18.93
C LEU A 744 8.61 -23.30 17.63
N ARG A 745 9.09 -24.02 16.61
CA ARG A 745 8.34 -24.27 15.36
C ARG A 745 7.04 -25.02 15.62
N LYS A 746 7.03 -26.02 16.51
CA LYS A 746 5.80 -26.74 16.90
C LYS A 746 4.81 -25.79 17.58
N ILE A 747 5.27 -25.00 18.55
CA ILE A 747 4.46 -23.97 19.23
C ILE A 747 3.87 -22.98 18.22
N CYS A 748 4.69 -22.44 17.33
CA CYS A 748 4.25 -21.49 16.31
C CYS A 748 3.23 -22.07 15.33
N ASN A 749 3.39 -23.34 14.93
CA ASN A 749 2.47 -24.00 14.01
C ASN A 749 1.13 -24.35 14.67
N SER A 750 1.14 -24.74 15.96
CA SER A 750 -0.08 -24.93 16.76
C SER A 750 -0.75 -23.59 17.10
N GLY A 751 0.06 -22.53 17.26
CA GLY A 751 -0.35 -21.19 17.67
C GLY A 751 -0.57 -21.04 19.19
N PHE A 752 -0.18 -22.04 19.97
CA PHE A 752 -0.23 -22.09 21.43
C PHE A 752 0.85 -23.04 21.97
N ILE A 753 1.17 -22.94 23.26
CA ILE A 753 2.20 -23.77 23.90
C ILE A 753 1.83 -25.26 23.87
N VAL A 754 2.79 -26.08 23.47
CA VAL A 754 2.68 -27.55 23.40
C VAL A 754 3.90 -28.16 24.05
N ASP A 755 3.83 -29.45 24.41
CA ASP A 755 5.00 -30.16 24.93
C ASP A 755 6.04 -30.43 23.82
N SER A 756 7.20 -30.95 24.22
CA SER A 756 8.29 -31.34 23.31
C SER A 756 7.86 -32.33 22.21
N HIS A 757 6.82 -33.13 22.41
CA HIS A 757 6.25 -34.02 21.40
C HIS A 757 5.30 -33.28 20.44
N GLY A 758 4.67 -32.20 20.88
CA GLY A 758 3.73 -31.37 20.14
C GLY A 758 2.28 -31.51 20.61
N ASN A 759 2.03 -32.16 21.75
CA ASN A 759 0.69 -32.36 22.29
C ASN A 759 0.25 -31.16 23.14
N ASN A 760 -1.07 -30.97 23.24
CA ASN A 760 -1.66 -29.95 24.10
C ASN A 760 -1.70 -30.42 25.57
N SER A 761 -0.55 -30.36 26.23
CA SER A 761 -0.40 -30.81 27.63
C SER A 761 -0.61 -29.69 28.66
N TYR A 762 -0.71 -28.43 28.22
CA TYR A 762 -0.75 -27.27 29.12
C TYR A 762 -2.10 -26.53 29.12
N LEU A 763 -2.70 -26.24 27.96
CA LEU A 763 -3.97 -25.46 27.90
C LEU A 763 -5.17 -26.23 28.47
N ILE A 764 -5.02 -27.50 28.78
CA ILE A 764 -6.02 -28.29 29.49
C ILE A 764 -6.03 -27.99 31.00
N HIS A 765 -5.05 -27.24 31.52
CA HIS A 765 -4.87 -26.94 32.94
C HIS A 765 -5.01 -25.44 33.31
N PRO A 766 -6.08 -24.74 32.91
CA PRO A 766 -6.27 -23.34 33.29
C PRO A 766 -6.41 -23.15 34.80
N GLU A 767 -6.83 -24.16 35.56
CA GLU A 767 -6.99 -24.14 37.03
C GLU A 767 -5.70 -23.83 37.78
N ARG A 768 -4.54 -23.99 37.14
CA ARG A 768 -3.22 -23.71 37.73
C ARG A 768 -2.80 -22.26 37.61
N MET A 769 -3.49 -21.46 36.79
CA MET A 769 -3.20 -20.04 36.54
C MET A 769 -4.06 -19.10 37.41
N LYS A 770 -4.22 -19.41 38.70
CA LYS A 770 -4.97 -18.59 39.68
C LYS A 770 -4.21 -17.32 40.09
N LEU A 771 -3.98 -16.42 39.14
CA LEU A 771 -3.25 -15.17 39.35
C LEU A 771 -3.71 -14.06 38.40
N SER A 772 -3.48 -12.81 38.79
CA SER A 772 -3.74 -11.65 37.93
C SER A 772 -2.72 -11.55 36.80
N THR A 773 -3.19 -11.25 35.59
CA THR A 773 -2.35 -11.17 34.38
C THR A 773 -2.51 -9.86 33.62
N LEU A 774 -1.42 -9.39 33.01
CA LEU A 774 -1.38 -8.28 32.08
C LEU A 774 -0.73 -8.74 30.77
N TYR A 775 -1.44 -8.63 29.66
CA TYR A 775 -0.89 -8.89 28.32
C TYR A 775 -0.71 -7.59 27.54
N ILE A 776 0.54 -7.25 27.21
CA ILE A 776 0.87 -6.07 26.42
C ILE A 776 1.32 -6.52 25.03
N SER A 777 0.81 -5.92 23.97
CA SER A 777 1.30 -6.15 22.60
C SER A 777 1.59 -4.85 21.87
N GLY A 778 2.56 -4.87 20.97
CA GLY A 778 2.76 -3.76 20.05
C GLY A 778 1.69 -3.76 18.96
N GLY A 779 1.17 -2.59 18.59
CA GLY A 779 0.17 -2.44 17.54
C GLY A 779 0.68 -2.87 16.15
N ARG A 780 2.00 -2.82 15.92
CA ARG A 780 2.63 -3.24 14.67
C ARG A 780 2.99 -4.72 14.68
N SER A 781 2.38 -5.48 13.77
CA SER A 781 2.61 -6.93 13.64
C SER A 781 3.92 -7.28 12.91
N LEU A 782 5.07 -6.98 13.50
CA LEU A 782 6.40 -7.26 12.90
C LEU A 782 6.84 -8.73 12.99
N LEU A 783 6.56 -9.38 14.12
CA LEU A 783 6.83 -10.81 14.34
C LEU A 783 5.59 -11.49 14.89
N VAL A 784 5.14 -11.04 16.07
CA VAL A 784 3.94 -11.50 16.76
C VAL A 784 2.81 -10.49 16.55
N THR A 785 1.58 -10.99 16.43
CA THR A 785 0.38 -10.18 16.22
C THR A 785 -0.32 -9.83 17.54
N PRO A 786 -1.08 -8.72 17.61
CA PRO A 786 -1.94 -8.39 18.75
C PRO A 786 -2.99 -9.44 19.10
N GLU A 787 -3.28 -10.40 18.20
CA GLU A 787 -4.14 -11.55 18.49
C GLU A 787 -3.57 -12.40 19.64
N THR A 788 -2.25 -12.42 19.82
CA THR A 788 -1.60 -13.16 20.91
C THR A 788 -2.06 -12.67 22.29
N SER A 789 -1.97 -11.36 22.53
CA SER A 789 -2.41 -10.76 23.80
C SER A 789 -3.94 -10.83 23.96
N PHE A 790 -4.68 -10.75 22.84
CA PHE A 790 -6.14 -10.87 22.83
C PHE A 790 -6.61 -12.26 23.26
N LEU A 791 -6.06 -13.32 22.65
CA LEU A 791 -6.41 -14.70 22.99
C LEU A 791 -6.02 -15.02 24.43
N GLY A 792 -4.83 -14.61 24.87
CA GLY A 792 -4.40 -14.78 26.26
C GLY A 792 -5.35 -14.11 27.26
N ASN A 793 -5.71 -12.84 27.03
CA ASN A 793 -6.65 -12.11 27.90
C ASN A 793 -8.03 -12.76 27.93
N LYS A 794 -8.57 -13.12 26.76
CA LYS A 794 -9.89 -13.75 26.63
C LYS A 794 -9.93 -15.12 27.32
N TYR A 795 -8.90 -15.93 27.12
CA TYR A 795 -8.78 -17.24 27.75
C TYR A 795 -8.73 -17.13 29.28
N MET A 796 -7.92 -16.21 29.81
CA MET A 796 -7.83 -16.00 31.24
C MET A 796 -9.12 -15.45 31.85
N LYS A 797 -9.77 -14.46 31.22
CA LYS A 797 -11.10 -13.97 31.66
C LYS A 797 -12.16 -15.08 31.69
N MET A 798 -12.11 -16.02 30.74
CA MET A 798 -13.05 -17.12 30.66
C MET A 798 -12.83 -18.17 31.75
N HIS A 799 -11.58 -18.55 32.01
CA HIS A 799 -11.29 -19.68 32.90
C HIS A 799 -10.90 -19.26 34.34
N GLN A 800 -10.46 -18.03 34.55
CA GLN A 800 -10.07 -17.49 35.87
C GLN A 800 -10.76 -16.14 36.17
N PRO A 801 -12.11 -16.04 36.07
CA PRO A 801 -12.83 -14.77 36.22
C PRO A 801 -12.66 -14.09 37.59
N GLY A 802 -12.21 -14.82 38.61
CA GLY A 802 -11.95 -14.29 39.95
C GLY A 802 -10.67 -13.45 40.08
N PHE A 803 -9.86 -13.34 39.02
CA PHE A 803 -8.62 -12.57 39.00
C PHE A 803 -8.68 -11.43 37.99
N ARG A 804 -7.78 -10.45 38.17
CA ARG A 804 -7.71 -9.28 37.29
C ARG A 804 -6.91 -9.62 36.03
N HIS A 805 -7.56 -9.50 34.87
CA HIS A 805 -6.95 -9.78 33.56
C HIS A 805 -7.01 -8.57 32.64
N GLU A 806 -5.86 -7.95 32.42
CA GLU A 806 -5.73 -6.71 31.64
C GLU A 806 -5.07 -6.98 30.27
N ARG A 807 -5.37 -6.10 29.32
CA ARG A 807 -4.75 -6.11 28.00
C ARG A 807 -4.46 -4.68 27.54
N VAL A 808 -3.28 -4.47 26.99
CA VAL A 808 -2.86 -3.19 26.41
C VAL A 808 -2.28 -3.43 25.01
N VAL A 809 -2.67 -2.61 24.04
CA VAL A 809 -2.03 -2.54 22.73
C VAL A 809 -1.37 -1.18 22.60
N VAL A 810 -0.05 -1.16 22.45
CA VAL A 810 0.73 0.08 22.38
C VAL A 810 0.99 0.42 20.91
N ASP A 811 0.36 1.50 20.45
CA ASP A 811 0.36 1.84 19.05
C ASP A 811 1.73 2.37 18.58
N GLY A 812 2.13 2.03 17.36
CA GLY A 812 3.45 2.38 16.83
C GLY A 812 4.62 1.50 17.29
N PHE A 813 4.43 0.61 18.27
CA PHE A 813 5.43 -0.36 18.73
C PHE A 813 5.25 -1.72 18.03
N GLY A 814 6.36 -2.42 17.82
CA GLY A 814 6.48 -3.76 17.26
C GLY A 814 6.64 -4.86 18.32
N HIS A 815 7.62 -5.75 18.14
CA HIS A 815 7.81 -6.92 19.00
C HIS A 815 8.65 -6.65 20.26
N SER A 816 9.96 -6.44 20.12
CA SER A 816 10.91 -6.23 21.23
C SER A 816 11.07 -4.77 21.62
N ASP A 817 10.78 -3.83 20.72
CA ASP A 817 10.78 -2.38 21.00
C ASP A 817 9.81 -1.96 22.10
N LEU A 818 8.87 -2.82 22.51
CA LEU A 818 8.11 -2.64 23.75
C LEU A 818 9.00 -2.49 25.00
N LEU A 819 10.18 -3.09 25.00
CA LEU A 819 11.11 -3.03 26.13
C LEU A 819 12.40 -2.29 25.80
N ILE A 820 12.89 -2.39 24.57
CA ILE A 820 14.16 -1.78 24.14
C ILE A 820 14.00 -0.44 23.40
N GLY A 821 12.76 0.04 23.22
CA GLY A 821 12.48 1.27 22.49
C GLY A 821 12.77 2.54 23.31
N GLU A 822 13.17 3.61 22.61
CA GLU A 822 13.54 4.91 23.20
C GLU A 822 12.39 5.57 24.00
N GLU A 823 11.14 5.23 23.70
CA GLU A 823 9.94 5.71 24.41
C GLU A 823 9.23 4.62 25.25
N ALA A 824 9.87 3.46 25.45
CA ALA A 824 9.27 2.34 26.19
C ALA A 824 9.00 2.70 27.66
N ASP A 825 9.88 3.51 28.26
CA ASP A 825 9.76 4.04 29.63
C ASP A 825 8.51 4.90 29.84
N LYS A 826 8.08 5.63 28.81
CA LYS A 826 6.92 6.51 28.84
C LYS A 826 5.63 5.78 28.47
N LYS A 827 5.68 4.85 27.51
CA LYS A 827 4.49 4.27 26.88
C LYS A 827 4.18 2.84 27.31
N VAL A 828 5.16 2.09 27.83
CA VAL A 828 5.00 0.66 28.14
C VAL A 828 5.17 0.39 29.63
N PHE A 829 6.28 0.84 30.23
CA PHE A 829 6.59 0.54 31.64
C PHE A 829 5.53 1.01 32.64
N PRO A 830 4.82 2.15 32.45
CA PRO A 830 3.77 2.56 33.37
C PRO A 830 2.63 1.55 33.51
N HIS A 831 2.32 0.79 32.46
CA HIS A 831 1.31 -0.27 32.52
C HIS A 831 1.77 -1.44 33.39
N ILE A 832 3.05 -1.83 33.28
CA ILE A 832 3.65 -2.89 34.10
C ILE A 832 3.67 -2.47 35.58
N LEU A 833 4.14 -1.26 35.86
CA LEU A 833 4.18 -0.70 37.21
C LEU A 833 2.78 -0.60 37.83
N SER A 834 1.80 -0.11 37.07
CA SER A 834 0.41 -0.03 37.52
C SER A 834 -0.12 -1.41 37.93
N HIS A 835 0.12 -2.43 37.09
CA HIS A 835 -0.33 -3.79 37.38
C HIS A 835 0.33 -4.39 38.63
N ILE A 836 1.64 -4.19 38.81
CA ILE A 836 2.39 -4.59 40.01
C ILE A 836 1.81 -3.90 41.26
N ARG A 837 1.70 -2.57 41.25
CA ARG A 837 1.18 -1.78 42.38
C ARG A 837 -0.23 -2.21 42.78
N LEU A 838 -1.11 -2.46 41.81
CA LEU A 838 -2.47 -2.92 42.10
C LEU A 838 -2.53 -4.35 42.66
N ALA A 839 -1.58 -5.22 42.30
CA ALA A 839 -1.47 -6.55 42.87
C ALA A 839 -0.99 -6.50 44.34
N GLU A 840 -0.04 -5.62 44.66
CA GLU A 840 0.45 -5.39 46.03
C GLU A 840 -0.63 -4.83 46.97
N GLN A 841 -1.55 -4.02 46.44
CA GLN A 841 -2.67 -3.45 47.20
C GLN A 841 -3.81 -4.46 47.47
N GLY A 842 -3.74 -5.70 46.95
CA GLY A 842 -4.79 -6.70 47.12
C GLY A 842 -6.12 -6.35 46.44
N LYS A 843 -6.15 -5.35 45.55
CA LYS A 843 -7.35 -4.94 44.80
C LYS A 843 -7.59 -5.91 43.65
N ASN A 844 -8.29 -7.01 43.95
CA ASN A 844 -8.80 -7.97 42.97
C ASN A 844 -10.16 -7.55 42.37
N GLY A 845 -10.71 -6.40 42.76
CA GLY A 845 -11.98 -5.88 42.23
C GLY A 845 -11.80 -5.16 40.89
N VAL A 846 -12.80 -5.33 40.02
CA VAL A 846 -12.94 -4.58 38.75
C VAL A 846 -13.09 -3.09 39.08
N ILE A 847 -12.09 -2.27 38.74
CA ILE A 847 -12.19 -0.82 38.86
C ILE A 847 -12.96 -0.30 37.65
N SER A 848 -14.18 0.17 37.87
CA SER A 848 -14.83 1.14 36.97
C SER A 848 -13.93 2.37 36.87
N SER A 849 -13.53 2.70 35.64
CA SER A 849 -12.67 3.82 35.26
C SER A 849 -12.83 5.07 36.13
N GLY A 850 -11.81 5.36 36.93
CA GLY A 850 -11.78 6.52 37.81
C GLY A 850 -10.40 6.76 38.38
N GLU A 851 -9.45 7.16 37.52
CA GLU A 851 -8.50 8.26 37.77
C GLU A 851 -7.55 8.41 36.58
N LYS A 852 -7.30 9.68 36.23
CA LYS A 852 -6.70 10.16 34.98
C LYS A 852 -5.23 9.75 34.82
N TYR A 853 -4.96 8.85 33.87
CA TYR A 853 -3.75 8.93 33.02
C TYR A 853 -4.18 8.83 31.56
N SER A 854 -3.61 9.71 30.74
CA SER A 854 -4.10 10.13 29.43
C SER A 854 -4.38 8.98 28.45
N LYS A 855 -5.51 9.11 27.76
CA LYS A 855 -6.01 8.32 26.64
C LYS A 855 -4.95 8.11 25.54
N GLU A 856 -4.26 6.97 25.56
CA GLU A 856 -3.80 6.29 24.33
C GLU A 856 -4.11 4.78 24.36
N SER A 857 -4.84 4.30 25.38
CA SER A 857 -5.34 2.92 25.43
C SER A 857 -6.58 2.79 24.55
N LEU A 858 -6.35 2.37 23.31
CA LEU A 858 -7.38 1.94 22.38
C LEU A 858 -8.14 0.74 22.97
N ALA A 859 -9.29 0.99 23.58
CA ALA A 859 -10.28 -0.02 23.92
C ALA A 859 -10.92 -0.53 22.62
N TRP A 860 -10.20 -1.38 21.90
CA TRP A 860 -10.66 -2.01 20.66
C TRP A 860 -11.40 -3.29 21.00
N GLU A 861 -12.66 -3.16 21.42
CA GLU A 861 -13.61 -4.28 21.45
C GLU A 861 -14.33 -4.51 20.11
N ASP A 862 -14.15 -3.63 19.13
CA ASP A 862 -14.54 -3.89 17.75
C ASP A 862 -13.37 -3.60 16.81
N ASP A 863 -12.88 -4.67 16.21
CA ASP A 863 -11.71 -4.71 15.36
C ASP A 863 -12.02 -4.03 14.02
N PHE A 864 -11.72 -2.73 13.89
CA PHE A 864 -11.75 -2.00 12.60
C PHE A 864 -10.74 -2.56 11.58
N TYR A 865 -9.84 -3.46 11.99
CA TYR A 865 -9.00 -4.26 11.10
C TYR A 865 -9.62 -5.62 10.71
N SER A 866 -10.69 -6.06 11.37
CA SER A 866 -11.50 -7.21 10.94
C SER A 866 -12.54 -6.85 9.86
N ALA A 867 -13.02 -5.60 9.85
CA ALA A 867 -14.07 -5.15 8.92
C ALA A 867 -13.59 -5.01 7.45
N SER A 868 -12.28 -5.11 7.19
CA SER A 868 -11.75 -5.28 5.81
C SER A 868 -11.47 -6.75 5.43
N ARG A 869 -11.86 -7.70 6.27
CA ARG A 869 -11.92 -9.14 5.96
C ARG A 869 -13.33 -9.70 6.19
N GLY A 870 -14.35 -8.91 5.87
CA GLY A 870 -15.61 -9.47 5.42
C GLY A 870 -15.37 -10.26 4.14
N PHE A 871 -15.69 -11.55 4.18
CA PHE A 871 -15.76 -12.50 3.06
C PHE A 871 -16.37 -11.87 1.80
N GLY A 872 -15.53 -11.22 0.97
CA GLY A 872 -16.03 -10.46 -0.20
C GLY A 872 -14.97 -9.83 -1.11
N SER A 873 -13.68 -9.86 -0.78
CA SER A 873 -12.63 -9.31 -1.64
C SER A 873 -11.28 -10.05 -1.62
N SER A 874 -11.31 -11.39 -1.50
CA SER A 874 -10.10 -12.22 -1.66
C SER A 874 -10.14 -13.01 -2.96
N TRP A 875 -9.64 -12.42 -4.06
CA TRP A 875 -9.11 -13.24 -5.17
C TRP A 875 -7.64 -13.62 -4.98
N TYR A 876 -7.02 -13.24 -3.86
CA TYR A 876 -5.65 -13.61 -3.54
C TYR A 876 -5.63 -14.74 -2.53
N SER A 877 -5.73 -15.96 -3.04
CA SER A 877 -5.53 -17.17 -2.25
C SER A 877 -4.11 -17.20 -1.69
N GLN A 878 -3.95 -17.77 -0.49
CA GLN A 878 -2.66 -18.16 0.10
C GLN A 878 -1.74 -18.90 -0.90
N ARG A 879 -2.32 -19.51 -1.95
CA ARG A 879 -1.61 -20.18 -3.05
C ARG A 879 -0.78 -19.24 -3.92
N ILE A 880 -1.15 -17.97 -4.08
CA ILE A 880 -0.35 -16.99 -4.86
C ILE A 880 0.93 -16.60 -4.11
N VAL A 881 0.84 -16.43 -2.79
CA VAL A 881 2.03 -16.17 -1.94
C VAL A 881 2.97 -17.37 -1.95
N VAL A 882 2.41 -18.59 -1.89
CA VAL A 882 3.16 -19.86 -2.02
C VAL A 882 3.85 -19.97 -3.38
N LEU A 883 3.15 -19.67 -4.48
CA LEU A 883 3.70 -19.72 -5.84
C LEU A 883 4.84 -18.70 -6.04
N LEU A 884 4.70 -17.51 -5.47
CA LEU A 884 5.71 -16.45 -5.57
C LEU A 884 6.95 -16.74 -4.71
N MET A 885 6.78 -17.40 -3.56
CA MET A 885 7.88 -17.89 -2.73
C MET A 885 8.64 -19.05 -3.41
N LEU A 886 7.95 -19.95 -4.10
CA LEU A 886 8.58 -21.00 -4.92
C LEU A 886 9.41 -20.40 -6.06
N LEU A 887 8.89 -19.36 -6.73
CA LEU A 887 9.63 -18.62 -7.75
C LEU A 887 10.89 -17.96 -7.19
N TRP A 888 10.81 -17.41 -5.97
CA TRP A 888 11.97 -16.83 -5.28
C TRP A 888 13.02 -17.88 -4.90
N VAL A 889 12.62 -19.06 -4.41
CA VAL A 889 13.54 -20.17 -4.15
C VAL A 889 14.27 -20.60 -5.43
N VAL A 890 13.57 -20.62 -6.57
CA VAL A 890 14.18 -20.92 -7.88
C VAL A 890 15.19 -19.83 -8.28
N ILE A 891 14.87 -18.55 -8.08
CA ILE A 891 15.80 -17.44 -8.36
C ILE A 891 17.02 -17.48 -7.44
N MET A 892 16.84 -17.79 -6.14
CA MET A 892 17.93 -17.98 -5.17
C MET A 892 18.86 -19.11 -5.58
N LEU A 893 18.31 -20.25 -6.01
CA LEU A 893 19.09 -21.37 -6.53
C LEU A 893 19.89 -20.96 -7.76
N ILE A 894 19.30 -20.19 -8.68
CA ILE A 894 20.02 -19.68 -9.86
C ILE A 894 21.15 -18.71 -9.46
N SER A 895 20.94 -17.85 -8.47
CA SER A 895 21.96 -16.89 -7.98
C SER A 895 23.06 -17.51 -7.11
N LEU A 896 22.85 -18.70 -6.55
CA LEU A 896 23.88 -19.45 -5.82
C LEU A 896 24.79 -20.26 -6.76
N PHE A 897 24.37 -20.44 -8.02
CA PHE A 897 25.11 -21.14 -9.07
C PHE A 897 25.81 -20.19 -10.06
N LEU A 898 25.54 -18.89 -9.99
CA LEU A 898 26.23 -17.80 -10.69
C LEU A 898 27.17 -17.11 -9.69
#